data_AF-A0A0C3FJR4-F1
#
_entry.id   AF-A0A0C3FJR4-F1
#
_cell.length_a   1.000
_cell.length_b   1.000
_cell.length_c   1.000
_cell.angle_alpha   90.00
_cell.angle_beta   90.00
_cell.angle_gamma   90.00
#
_symmetry.space_group_name_H-M   'P 1'
#
loop_
_entity.id
_entity.type
_entity.pdbx_description
1 polymer ?
#
loop_
_entity_poly.entity_id
_entity_poly.type
_entity_poly.pdbx_seq_one_letter_code
_entity_poly.pdbx_strand_id
1 'polypeptide(L)'
;MSASPPKPWWVWKAPKCAEIAHFDIAFAVKEYIANQVGQVQKEGRRRDWSDWCIDDLQLRPSTIREECKARLIRTYPGLLTGPHGASIRQDSAWQPVYVVSGLVLKDELKTPYDTDLVICTVLWHYYHPTSGHALSSALTLFNNHLDSDASFSTFVIDGASTSRSNPDVVGEMGKGFILATQYLHELVEEQDAYDAVKVPGRKWKAGVSFRVGHQIGELSWRHTRRISAGGEKQLQVVLDDLYPWTTDEFLTKLGLLDEENTIDILSAKKQETATKLSEVKRQAATKVLNGIYKRRFAQRLSERIRSLAPADASDPSHEICRVQPDEVAITVVGLPGNLSPTEVFSGVYGIIQPEHVWRVLPQVDTPIYIFKTNGPPLFYHRDQIIHSGPSLNRLSINYRGNLDISADGTAVTKSTGLYFAYRDRLSRAAHLAFEFLPDLAKEIALDILTDPGISGSTLSHVLHPLDTRSKEGYKKAFNSAWRTLDPTLPAQKSLYPYPASAPRDLLLIEELGMIGRPVHEHVMQKILHASGAFNRIHHHAERILLRSPPHQKPITGFKRLRRAISSIFPPVGVDDVIVVNYTHSRPKIVWNGKKKKFIMGLPENCSDHAAGGCLCWVGPQLFMAVDSWRDKHGSKETPSRTAVCRALVQCMEGSFDMMERDQHIADDVPPIVRIEDEAEEDHVDTMGDDTPRNRRLSGVSEATVTLHHTHGSDSGSDLQTVVASGHETPPRSPLSGIFNGVIDLCQRGLQQASGIEAERATLKSDAALSDTTIQALHEQASQRQDDVRKLREQLELKESELDYTRGLLTAKWASAKRAREG
;
A
#
# COMPACT_ATOMS: atom_id res chain seq x y z
N MET A 1 -65.01 8.04 -2.32
CA MET A 1 -63.77 8.21 -1.53
C MET A 1 -62.60 8.18 -2.50
N SER A 2 -61.90 9.30 -2.71
CA SER A 2 -60.68 9.32 -3.52
C SER A 2 -59.51 8.78 -2.71
N ALA A 3 -58.94 7.65 -3.12
CA ALA A 3 -57.65 7.21 -2.59
C ALA A 3 -56.57 8.23 -2.96
N SER A 4 -55.67 8.56 -2.03
CA SER A 4 -54.45 9.30 -2.38
C SER A 4 -53.64 8.49 -3.39
N PRO A 5 -53.02 9.11 -4.42
CA PRO A 5 -52.19 8.39 -5.36
C PRO A 5 -51.07 7.62 -4.63
N PRO A 6 -50.70 6.42 -5.11
CA PRO A 6 -49.68 5.61 -4.45
C PRO A 6 -48.33 6.35 -4.48
N LYS A 7 -47.72 6.50 -3.30
CA LYS A 7 -46.39 7.10 -3.17
C LYS A 7 -45.36 6.32 -4.00
N PRO A 8 -44.49 6.99 -4.78
CA PRO A 8 -43.33 6.36 -5.41
C PRO A 8 -42.45 5.65 -4.37
N TRP A 9 -41.88 4.52 -4.79
CA TRP A 9 -41.06 3.64 -3.95
C TRP A 9 -40.04 2.92 -4.82
N TRP A 10 -38.89 2.62 -4.23
CA TRP A 10 -37.80 1.87 -4.86
C TRP A 10 -37.41 0.69 -3.98
N VAL A 11 -36.81 -0.32 -4.58
CA VAL A 11 -36.42 -1.57 -3.93
C VAL A 11 -34.91 -1.72 -4.02
N TRP A 12 -34.26 -1.92 -2.88
CA TRP A 12 -32.84 -2.21 -2.75
C TRP A 12 -32.66 -3.69 -2.36
N LYS A 13 -31.56 -4.03 -1.70
CA LYS A 13 -31.15 -5.42 -1.49
C LYS A 13 -31.85 -6.03 -0.26
N ALA A 14 -31.72 -7.34 -0.09
CA ALA A 14 -32.14 -8.04 1.12
C ALA A 14 -31.17 -7.74 2.29
N PRO A 15 -31.56 -7.97 3.56
CA PRO A 15 -30.67 -7.79 4.71
C PRO A 15 -29.37 -8.59 4.56
N LYS A 16 -28.27 -8.06 5.09
CA LYS A 16 -26.96 -8.73 5.18
C LYS A 16 -26.44 -9.25 3.84
N CYS A 17 -26.72 -8.51 2.76
CA CYS A 17 -26.22 -8.84 1.43
C CYS A 17 -24.68 -8.82 1.39
N ALA A 18 -24.06 -9.69 0.58
CA ALA A 18 -22.61 -9.89 0.58
C ALA A 18 -21.81 -8.61 0.26
N GLU A 19 -22.39 -7.66 -0.46
CA GLU A 19 -21.75 -6.40 -0.84
C GLU A 19 -21.55 -5.43 0.35
N ILE A 20 -22.33 -5.55 1.44
CA ILE A 20 -22.10 -4.77 2.67
C ILE A 20 -21.22 -5.51 3.70
N ALA A 21 -20.75 -6.73 3.41
CA ALA A 21 -19.96 -7.53 4.36
C ALA A 21 -18.56 -6.94 4.69
N HIS A 22 -18.13 -5.93 3.92
CA HIS A 22 -16.89 -5.18 4.14
C HIS A 22 -17.13 -3.75 4.66
N PHE A 23 -18.38 -3.34 4.91
CA PHE A 23 -18.67 -1.99 5.38
C PHE A 23 -18.49 -1.90 6.90
N ASP A 24 -17.84 -0.83 7.35
CA ASP A 24 -17.91 -0.32 8.71
C ASP A 24 -18.54 1.09 8.73
N ILE A 25 -18.69 1.67 9.92
CA ILE A 25 -19.27 3.00 10.11
C ILE A 25 -18.40 4.06 9.43
N ALA A 26 -17.07 3.96 9.53
CA ALA A 26 -16.15 4.91 8.93
C ALA A 26 -16.22 4.89 7.40
N PHE A 27 -16.36 3.72 6.78
CA PHE A 27 -16.55 3.55 5.33
C PHE A 27 -17.91 4.07 4.88
N ALA A 28 -18.99 3.71 5.58
CA ALA A 28 -20.34 4.16 5.23
C ALA A 28 -20.51 5.69 5.36
N VAL A 29 -19.90 6.31 6.37
CA VAL A 29 -19.87 7.77 6.53
C VAL A 29 -18.96 8.42 5.48
N LYS A 30 -17.83 7.79 5.13
CA LYS A 30 -16.98 8.20 4.02
C LYS A 30 -17.73 8.24 2.68
N GLU A 31 -18.60 7.27 2.38
CA GLU A 31 -19.42 7.31 1.15
C GLU A 31 -20.35 8.53 1.10
N TYR A 32 -20.97 8.91 2.22
CA TYR A 32 -21.78 10.13 2.27
C TYR A 32 -20.93 11.41 2.10
N ILE A 33 -19.75 11.45 2.73
CA ILE A 33 -18.84 12.60 2.63
C ILE A 33 -18.23 12.71 1.23
N ALA A 34 -17.92 11.60 0.56
CA ALA A 34 -17.44 11.58 -0.81
C ALA A 34 -18.42 12.24 -1.78
N ASN A 35 -19.74 12.10 -1.56
CA ASN A 35 -20.76 12.80 -2.33
C ASN A 35 -20.74 14.33 -2.09
N GLN A 36 -20.61 14.79 -0.83
CA GLN A 36 -20.46 16.21 -0.50
C GLN A 36 -19.19 16.80 -1.15
N VAL A 37 -18.06 16.10 -1.05
CA VAL A 37 -16.77 16.50 -1.65
C VAL A 37 -16.83 16.47 -3.19
N GLY A 38 -17.55 15.51 -3.79
CA GLY A 38 -17.77 15.43 -5.23
C GLY A 38 -18.54 16.63 -5.78
N GLN A 39 -19.51 17.17 -5.02
CA GLN A 39 -20.20 18.41 -5.37
C GLN A 39 -19.23 19.60 -5.40
N VAL A 40 -18.39 19.74 -4.35
CA VAL A 40 -17.35 20.78 -4.25
C VAL A 40 -16.35 20.70 -5.42
N GLN A 41 -15.82 19.51 -5.70
CA GLN A 41 -14.85 19.27 -6.77
C GLN A 41 -15.41 19.62 -8.16
N LYS A 42 -16.68 19.26 -8.41
CA LYS A 42 -17.41 19.54 -9.65
C LYS A 42 -17.66 21.04 -9.86
N GLU A 43 -18.22 21.74 -8.87
CA GLU A 43 -18.57 23.16 -9.02
C GLU A 43 -17.34 24.07 -9.00
N GLY A 44 -16.38 23.84 -8.10
CA GLY A 44 -15.11 24.57 -8.05
C GLY A 44 -14.14 24.20 -9.18
N ARG A 45 -14.44 23.13 -9.95
CA ARG A 45 -13.56 22.48 -10.93
C ARG A 45 -12.16 22.19 -10.35
N ARG A 46 -12.14 21.57 -9.16
CA ARG A 46 -10.92 21.15 -8.43
C ARG A 46 -10.83 19.63 -8.41
N ARG A 47 -9.59 19.12 -8.49
CA ARG A 47 -9.28 17.68 -8.54
C ARG A 47 -9.18 17.04 -7.15
N ASP A 48 -8.79 17.82 -6.16
CA ASP A 48 -8.85 17.50 -4.74
C ASP A 48 -9.41 18.69 -3.96
N TRP A 49 -9.96 18.40 -2.78
CA TRP A 49 -10.43 19.39 -1.81
C TRP A 49 -10.36 18.76 -0.42
N SER A 50 -9.89 19.53 0.56
CA SER A 50 -9.66 19.04 1.93
C SER A 50 -9.78 20.14 2.99
N ASP A 51 -10.49 21.22 2.68
CA ASP A 51 -10.46 22.46 3.45
C ASP A 51 -11.53 22.42 4.56
N TRP A 52 -11.44 21.39 5.41
CA TRP A 52 -12.38 21.10 6.47
C TRP A 52 -12.21 22.03 7.68
N CYS A 53 -13.32 22.61 8.15
CA CYS A 53 -13.42 23.28 9.44
C CYS A 53 -14.10 22.34 10.46
N ILE A 54 -13.47 22.17 11.63
CA ILE A 54 -13.84 21.16 12.64
C ILE A 54 -14.06 21.83 14.01
N ASP A 55 -15.27 21.72 14.56
CA ASP A 55 -15.53 21.98 15.99
C ASP A 55 -15.63 20.63 16.74
N ASP A 56 -14.61 20.29 17.52
CA ASP A 56 -14.70 19.20 18.51
C ASP A 56 -15.42 19.70 19.77
N LEU A 57 -16.49 18.97 20.15
CA LEU A 57 -17.36 19.29 21.27
C LEU A 57 -17.43 18.15 22.30
N GLN A 58 -16.67 17.06 22.16
CA GLN A 58 -16.76 15.89 23.06
C GLN A 58 -16.53 16.28 24.53
N LEU A 59 -15.48 17.08 24.77
CA LEU A 59 -15.07 17.54 26.10
C LEU A 59 -15.68 18.91 26.49
N ARG A 60 -16.66 19.43 25.73
CA ARG A 60 -17.28 20.73 25.99
C ARG A 60 -18.52 20.62 26.89
N PRO A 61 -18.80 21.59 27.77
CA PRO A 61 -19.99 21.61 28.61
C PRO A 61 -21.31 21.61 27.80
N SER A 62 -22.37 21.06 28.39
CA SER A 62 -23.73 20.99 27.81
C SER A 62 -24.18 22.30 27.17
N THR A 63 -24.02 23.42 27.87
CA THR A 63 -24.39 24.77 27.42
C THR A 63 -23.72 25.15 26.09
N ILE A 64 -22.43 24.88 25.92
CA ILE A 64 -21.68 25.17 24.68
C ILE A 64 -22.18 24.29 23.53
N ARG A 65 -22.63 23.06 23.82
CA ARG A 65 -23.20 22.13 22.82
C ARG A 65 -24.62 22.54 22.44
N GLU A 66 -25.40 23.05 23.38
CA GLU A 66 -26.74 23.63 23.15
C GLU A 66 -26.66 24.95 22.36
N GLU A 67 -25.71 25.82 22.67
CA GLU A 67 -25.38 27.02 21.89
C GLU A 67 -24.92 26.65 20.46
N CYS A 68 -24.08 25.63 20.32
CA CYS A 68 -23.68 25.13 19.00
C CYS A 68 -24.87 24.54 18.22
N LYS A 69 -25.75 23.77 18.88
CA LYS A 69 -27.00 23.29 18.29
C LYS A 69 -27.87 24.45 17.79
N ALA A 70 -28.02 25.51 18.58
CA ALA A 70 -28.74 26.73 18.17
C ALA A 70 -28.05 27.46 17.00
N ARG A 71 -26.71 27.52 16.99
CA ARG A 71 -25.90 28.07 15.88
C ARG A 71 -26.12 27.28 14.60
N LEU A 72 -25.95 25.95 14.63
CA LEU A 72 -26.17 25.03 13.50
C LEU A 72 -27.59 25.16 12.94
N ILE A 73 -28.61 25.21 13.81
CA ILE A 73 -30.01 25.38 13.43
C ILE A 73 -30.30 26.72 12.74
N ARG A 74 -29.53 27.77 13.06
CA ARG A 74 -29.65 29.11 12.47
C ARG A 74 -28.89 29.24 11.15
N THR A 75 -27.66 28.71 11.08
CA THR A 75 -26.81 28.75 9.88
C THR A 75 -27.29 27.76 8.81
N TYR A 76 -27.85 26.62 9.22
CA TYR A 76 -28.34 25.56 8.34
C TYR A 76 -29.81 25.22 8.67
N PRO A 77 -30.79 26.07 8.29
CA PRO A 77 -32.20 25.88 8.67
C PRO A 77 -32.77 24.52 8.26
N GLY A 78 -32.29 23.98 7.14
CA GLY A 78 -32.66 22.68 6.56
C GLY A 78 -31.89 21.45 7.07
N LEU A 79 -30.83 21.60 7.87
CA LEU A 79 -30.01 20.49 8.40
C LEU A 79 -30.82 19.53 9.27
N LEU A 80 -31.60 20.09 10.21
CA LEU A 80 -32.45 19.31 11.12
C LEU A 80 -33.92 19.37 10.67
N THR A 81 -34.20 18.64 9.59
CA THR A 81 -35.53 18.52 8.98
C THR A 81 -35.83 17.08 8.58
N GLY A 82 -37.06 16.80 8.11
CA GLY A 82 -37.54 15.44 7.89
C GLY A 82 -37.89 14.72 9.20
N PRO A 83 -38.32 13.44 9.15
CA PRO A 83 -38.85 12.74 10.32
C PRO A 83 -37.81 12.60 11.44
N HIS A 84 -36.59 12.14 11.13
CA HIS A 84 -35.55 11.92 12.13
C HIS A 84 -34.85 13.22 12.55
N GLY A 85 -34.54 14.12 11.59
CA GLY A 85 -33.91 15.41 11.89
C GLY A 85 -34.81 16.31 12.74
N ALA A 86 -36.13 16.25 12.55
CA ALA A 86 -37.08 16.94 13.42
C ALA A 86 -37.10 16.40 14.86
N SER A 87 -36.83 15.12 15.10
CA SER A 87 -36.65 14.58 16.47
C SER A 87 -35.39 15.16 17.13
N ILE A 88 -34.24 15.13 16.44
CA ILE A 88 -32.98 15.74 16.92
C ILE A 88 -33.20 17.23 17.26
N ARG A 89 -33.94 17.97 16.43
CA ARG A 89 -34.20 19.41 16.64
C ARG A 89 -35.02 19.73 17.88
N GLN A 90 -35.94 18.84 18.26
CA GLN A 90 -36.98 19.12 19.26
C GLN A 90 -36.62 18.64 20.68
N ASP A 91 -35.79 17.60 20.79
CA ASP A 91 -35.36 17.06 22.07
C ASP A 91 -33.97 17.63 22.44
N SER A 92 -33.84 18.23 23.63
CA SER A 92 -32.60 18.85 24.12
C SER A 92 -31.52 17.84 24.55
N ALA A 93 -31.89 16.57 24.77
CA ALA A 93 -30.95 15.51 25.09
C ALA A 93 -30.02 15.14 23.92
N TRP A 94 -30.44 15.39 22.67
CA TRP A 94 -29.57 15.29 21.50
C TRP A 94 -28.63 16.50 21.43
N GLN A 95 -27.33 16.28 21.60
CA GLN A 95 -26.31 17.33 21.59
C GLN A 95 -25.21 17.04 20.57
N PRO A 96 -24.71 18.06 19.83
CA PRO A 96 -23.62 17.87 18.88
C PRO A 96 -22.31 17.63 19.65
N VAL A 97 -21.59 16.58 19.28
CA VAL A 97 -20.29 16.21 19.89
C VAL A 97 -19.11 16.41 18.94
N TYR A 98 -19.38 16.46 17.63
CA TYR A 98 -18.37 16.77 16.61
C TYR A 98 -19.05 17.37 15.39
N VAL A 99 -18.55 18.51 14.91
CA VAL A 99 -19.04 19.18 13.69
C VAL A 99 -17.90 19.24 12.70
N VAL A 100 -18.17 18.77 11.49
CA VAL A 100 -17.33 18.95 10.30
C VAL A 100 -18.08 19.87 9.34
N SER A 101 -17.40 20.83 8.73
CA SER A 101 -17.99 21.74 7.76
C SER A 101 -16.99 22.18 6.70
N GLY A 102 -17.51 22.65 5.56
CA GLY A 102 -16.73 23.21 4.46
C GLY A 102 -17.52 24.35 3.81
N LEU A 103 -16.81 25.39 3.41
CA LEU A 103 -17.35 26.57 2.74
C LEU A 103 -16.50 26.83 1.49
N VAL A 104 -17.15 27.01 0.35
CA VAL A 104 -16.51 27.45 -0.89
C VAL A 104 -17.28 28.64 -1.42
N LEU A 105 -16.59 29.78 -1.55
CA LEU A 105 -17.21 31.07 -1.88
C LEU A 105 -17.76 31.07 -3.31
N LYS A 106 -18.87 31.78 -3.53
CA LYS A 106 -19.56 31.89 -4.82
C LYS A 106 -18.62 32.24 -5.99
N ASP A 107 -17.66 33.14 -5.77
CA ASP A 107 -16.67 33.55 -6.77
C ASP A 107 -15.74 32.41 -7.24
N GLU A 108 -15.60 31.35 -6.45
CA GLU A 108 -14.82 30.15 -6.78
C GLU A 108 -15.64 29.10 -7.55
N LEU A 109 -16.96 29.25 -7.64
CA LEU A 109 -17.91 28.22 -8.10
C LEU A 109 -18.50 28.49 -9.48
N LYS A 110 -18.41 27.48 -10.37
CA LYS A 110 -18.99 27.50 -11.72
C LYS A 110 -20.33 26.78 -11.70
N THR A 111 -21.30 27.42 -11.04
CA THR A 111 -22.58 26.86 -10.60
C THR A 111 -23.75 27.81 -10.89
N PRO A 112 -24.98 27.32 -11.16
CA PRO A 112 -26.14 28.18 -11.44
C PRO A 112 -26.72 28.90 -10.20
N TYR A 113 -26.32 28.51 -8.99
CA TYR A 113 -26.79 29.14 -7.75
C TYR A 113 -26.00 30.41 -7.42
N ASP A 114 -26.66 31.45 -6.91
CA ASP A 114 -26.00 32.71 -6.49
C ASP A 114 -25.47 32.69 -5.04
N THR A 115 -25.41 31.51 -4.42
CA THR A 115 -24.93 31.28 -3.05
C THR A 115 -23.52 30.68 -3.01
N ASP A 116 -22.87 30.83 -1.85
CA ASP A 116 -21.72 30.01 -1.48
C ASP A 116 -22.15 28.54 -1.34
N LEU A 117 -21.29 27.60 -1.72
CA LEU A 117 -21.51 26.17 -1.45
C LEU A 117 -21.05 25.89 -0.02
N VAL A 118 -21.98 25.42 0.82
CA VAL A 118 -21.71 25.05 2.21
C VAL A 118 -22.12 23.61 2.46
N ILE A 119 -21.18 22.84 3.03
CA ILE A 119 -21.42 21.48 3.50
C ILE A 119 -21.25 21.42 5.02
N CYS A 120 -22.11 20.65 5.69
CA CYS A 120 -22.01 20.44 7.13
C CYS A 120 -22.41 19.02 7.50
N THR A 121 -21.64 18.40 8.37
CA THR A 121 -21.80 17.02 8.83
C THR A 121 -21.58 16.97 10.33
N VAL A 122 -22.54 16.45 11.08
CA VAL A 122 -22.57 16.53 12.55
C VAL A 122 -22.84 15.17 13.16
N LEU A 123 -21.98 14.76 14.10
CA LEU A 123 -22.21 13.66 15.02
C LEU A 123 -22.91 14.19 16.28
N TRP A 124 -24.03 13.58 16.63
CA TRP A 124 -24.85 13.90 17.80
C TRP A 124 -24.88 12.71 18.75
N HIS A 125 -24.81 12.96 20.06
CA HIS A 125 -25.11 11.98 21.09
C HIS A 125 -26.42 12.32 21.80
N TYR A 126 -27.23 11.31 22.10
CA TYR A 126 -28.35 11.40 23.02
C TYR A 126 -27.87 11.14 24.44
N TYR A 127 -27.83 12.19 25.26
CA TYR A 127 -27.46 12.09 26.67
C TYR A 127 -28.69 11.82 27.54
N HIS A 128 -28.65 10.73 28.31
CA HIS A 128 -29.77 10.39 29.19
C HIS A 128 -30.00 11.48 30.27
N PRO A 129 -31.19 12.10 30.36
CA PRO A 129 -31.40 13.28 31.20
C PRO A 129 -31.06 13.13 32.68
N THR A 130 -31.13 11.91 33.23
CA THR A 130 -30.87 11.64 34.66
C THR A 130 -29.46 11.14 34.96
N SER A 131 -28.75 10.56 33.99
CA SER A 131 -27.44 9.91 34.23
C SER A 131 -26.29 10.49 33.42
N GLY A 132 -26.54 11.38 32.45
CA GLY A 132 -25.49 12.08 31.70
C GLY A 132 -24.64 11.19 30.77
N HIS A 133 -24.93 9.90 30.68
CA HIS A 133 -24.29 8.99 29.72
C HIS A 133 -24.93 9.10 28.34
N ALA A 134 -24.13 8.98 27.29
CA ALA A 134 -24.62 8.83 25.93
C ALA A 134 -25.23 7.42 25.76
N LEU A 135 -26.47 7.33 25.26
CA LEU A 135 -27.16 6.06 25.02
C LEU A 135 -27.18 5.68 23.54
N SER A 136 -27.40 6.67 22.67
CA SER A 136 -27.51 6.48 21.22
C SER A 136 -26.86 7.65 20.48
N SER A 137 -26.42 7.40 19.26
CA SER A 137 -25.79 8.36 18.37
C SER A 137 -26.65 8.62 17.13
N ALA A 138 -26.43 9.79 16.53
CA ALA A 138 -27.06 10.17 15.28
C ALA A 138 -26.07 10.95 14.40
N LEU A 139 -26.26 10.85 13.09
CA LEU A 139 -25.48 11.57 12.10
C LEU A 139 -26.41 12.37 11.20
N THR A 140 -26.04 13.63 10.96
CA THR A 140 -26.75 14.50 10.00
C THR A 140 -25.76 15.09 9.03
N LEU A 141 -26.02 14.98 7.74
CA LEU A 141 -25.24 15.61 6.68
C LEU A 141 -26.12 16.59 5.91
N PHE A 142 -25.52 17.65 5.39
CA PHE A 142 -26.18 18.73 4.68
C PHE A 142 -25.26 19.29 3.59
N ASN A 143 -25.85 19.66 2.46
CA ASN A 143 -25.25 20.50 1.43
C ASN A 143 -26.36 21.36 0.81
N ASN A 144 -26.10 22.63 0.52
CA ASN A 144 -27.10 23.54 -0.05
C ASN A 144 -27.21 23.50 -1.58
N HIS A 145 -26.16 23.06 -2.29
CA HIS A 145 -26.20 22.92 -3.76
C HIS A 145 -26.42 21.47 -4.21
N LEU A 146 -27.01 21.32 -5.39
CA LEU A 146 -27.33 20.07 -6.08
C LEU A 146 -27.09 20.26 -7.60
N ASP A 147 -27.22 19.23 -8.44
CA ASP A 147 -27.29 19.47 -9.90
C ASP A 147 -28.71 19.85 -10.30
N SER A 148 -28.87 20.81 -11.21
CA SER A 148 -30.19 21.20 -11.76
C SER A 148 -30.91 20.06 -12.49
N ASP A 149 -30.17 19.06 -12.99
CA ASP A 149 -30.68 17.82 -13.59
C ASP A 149 -30.99 16.71 -12.56
N ALA A 150 -30.55 16.86 -11.30
CA ALA A 150 -30.71 15.82 -10.29
C ALA A 150 -32.11 15.85 -9.66
N SER A 151 -32.58 14.66 -9.34
CA SER A 151 -33.90 14.42 -8.77
C SER A 151 -33.78 13.43 -7.63
N PHE A 152 -34.85 13.23 -6.83
CA PHE A 152 -34.85 12.20 -5.81
C PHE A 152 -34.51 10.80 -6.37
N SER A 153 -34.97 10.49 -7.59
CA SER A 153 -34.62 9.26 -8.34
C SER A 153 -33.10 9.05 -8.50
N THR A 154 -32.34 10.15 -8.64
CA THR A 154 -30.89 10.12 -8.86
C THR A 154 -30.10 9.60 -7.65
N PHE A 155 -30.71 9.57 -6.45
CA PHE A 155 -30.09 9.09 -5.21
C PHE A 155 -30.51 7.65 -4.82
N VAL A 156 -31.50 7.07 -5.50
CA VAL A 156 -32.19 5.85 -5.00
C VAL A 156 -32.29 4.72 -6.03
N ILE A 157 -31.79 4.94 -7.23
CA ILE A 157 -31.68 3.96 -8.30
C ILE A 157 -30.20 3.55 -8.40
N ASP A 158 -29.91 2.26 -8.23
CA ASP A 158 -28.56 1.72 -8.43
C ASP A 158 -28.10 1.98 -9.89
N GLY A 159 -26.90 2.53 -10.06
CA GLY A 159 -26.41 3.00 -11.36
C GLY A 159 -26.81 4.44 -11.75
N ALA A 160 -27.56 5.18 -10.93
CA ALA A 160 -27.85 6.59 -11.18
C ALA A 160 -26.73 7.51 -10.67
N SER A 161 -26.41 8.57 -11.42
CA SER A 161 -25.35 9.53 -11.07
C SER A 161 -25.84 10.96 -11.08
N THR A 162 -25.51 11.72 -10.02
CA THR A 162 -25.54 13.18 -10.00
C THR A 162 -24.40 13.75 -10.84
N SER A 163 -23.19 13.17 -10.72
CA SER A 163 -22.04 13.50 -11.56
C SER A 163 -22.28 13.07 -13.02
N ARG A 164 -22.72 14.03 -13.84
CA ARG A 164 -22.62 13.96 -15.31
C ARG A 164 -21.25 14.48 -15.72
N SER A 165 -20.46 13.63 -16.39
CA SER A 165 -19.26 13.99 -17.17
C SER A 165 -18.04 14.61 -16.48
N ASN A 166 -17.93 14.65 -15.13
CA ASN A 166 -16.67 15.04 -14.48
C ASN A 166 -15.80 13.80 -14.15
N PRO A 167 -14.68 13.55 -14.87
CA PRO A 167 -13.81 12.40 -14.62
C PRO A 167 -12.92 12.52 -13.37
N ASP A 168 -12.89 13.69 -12.71
CA ASP A 168 -12.14 13.89 -11.48
C ASP A 168 -12.94 13.60 -10.20
N VAL A 169 -14.24 13.28 -10.27
CA VAL A 169 -15.02 12.86 -9.08
C VAL A 169 -14.68 11.40 -8.73
N VAL A 170 -14.43 11.14 -7.45
CA VAL A 170 -14.07 9.79 -6.95
C VAL A 170 -15.32 9.01 -6.57
N GLY A 171 -15.69 8.03 -7.39
CA GLY A 171 -16.80 7.09 -7.14
C GLY A 171 -17.83 7.07 -8.28
N GLU A 172 -18.37 5.89 -8.61
CA GLU A 172 -19.32 5.73 -9.71
C GLU A 172 -20.77 5.61 -9.23
N MET A 173 -21.67 6.37 -9.88
CA MET A 173 -23.07 5.99 -10.11
C MET A 173 -23.89 5.52 -8.88
N GLY A 174 -23.71 6.19 -7.74
CA GLY A 174 -24.62 6.10 -6.57
C GLY A 174 -24.59 4.78 -5.80
N LYS A 175 -23.91 3.74 -6.28
CA LYS A 175 -23.89 2.40 -5.67
C LYS A 175 -23.37 2.42 -4.23
N GLY A 176 -22.24 3.10 -4.00
CA GLY A 176 -21.61 3.20 -2.67
C GLY A 176 -22.52 3.90 -1.64
N PHE A 177 -23.25 4.95 -2.06
CA PHE A 177 -24.27 5.61 -1.24
C PHE A 177 -25.39 4.65 -0.81
N ILE A 178 -25.96 3.88 -1.75
CA ILE A 178 -27.03 2.92 -1.48
C ILE A 178 -26.58 1.83 -0.50
N LEU A 179 -25.37 1.28 -0.70
CA LEU A 179 -24.79 0.27 0.19
C LEU A 179 -24.50 0.84 1.60
N ALA A 180 -23.96 2.06 1.68
CA ALA A 180 -23.73 2.76 2.95
C ALA A 180 -25.05 3.03 3.71
N THR A 181 -26.09 3.49 3.01
CA THR A 181 -27.41 3.69 3.60
C THR A 181 -28.05 2.39 4.07
N GLN A 182 -27.90 1.30 3.32
CA GLN A 182 -28.38 -0.01 3.77
C GLN A 182 -27.63 -0.50 5.01
N TYR A 183 -26.29 -0.46 5.01
CA TYR A 183 -25.47 -0.85 6.16
C TYR A 183 -25.83 -0.07 7.42
N LEU A 184 -25.92 1.27 7.33
CA LEU A 184 -26.29 2.12 8.47
C LEU A 184 -27.73 1.89 8.93
N HIS A 185 -28.66 1.53 8.04
CA HIS A 185 -30.02 1.16 8.45
C HIS A 185 -30.08 -0.19 9.15
N GLU A 186 -29.34 -1.20 8.68
CA GLU A 186 -29.24 -2.50 9.37
C GLU A 186 -28.66 -2.36 10.77
N LEU A 187 -27.56 -1.62 10.91
CA LEU A 187 -26.96 -1.31 12.21
C LEU A 187 -27.92 -0.54 13.15
N VAL A 188 -28.70 0.40 12.60
CA VAL A 188 -29.73 1.13 13.36
C VAL A 188 -30.87 0.22 13.81
N GLU A 189 -31.35 -0.72 13.00
CA GLU A 189 -32.42 -1.64 13.41
C GLU A 189 -31.94 -2.62 14.50
N GLU A 190 -30.68 -3.08 14.44
CA GLU A 190 -30.09 -3.95 15.47
C GLU A 190 -29.89 -3.21 16.80
N GLN A 191 -29.40 -1.96 16.76
CA GLN A 191 -29.28 -1.11 17.95
C GLN A 191 -30.65 -0.67 18.48
N ASP A 192 -31.63 -0.36 17.62
CA ASP A 192 -32.97 0.03 18.04
C ASP A 192 -33.68 -1.09 18.81
N ALA A 193 -33.56 -2.34 18.34
CA ALA A 193 -34.09 -3.51 19.03
C ALA A 193 -33.46 -3.72 20.42
N TYR A 194 -32.17 -3.42 20.56
CA TYR A 194 -31.44 -3.47 21.83
C TYR A 194 -31.85 -2.33 22.79
N ASP A 195 -31.92 -1.10 22.29
CA ASP A 195 -32.32 0.09 23.04
C ASP A 195 -33.79 0.04 23.47
N ALA A 196 -34.68 -0.56 22.67
CA ALA A 196 -36.08 -0.77 23.02
C ALA A 196 -36.26 -1.61 24.30
N VAL A 197 -35.34 -2.53 24.58
CA VAL A 197 -35.35 -3.37 25.79
C VAL A 197 -34.68 -2.67 26.98
N LYS A 198 -33.64 -1.85 26.73
CA LYS A 198 -32.81 -1.28 27.80
C LYS A 198 -33.12 0.17 28.19
N VAL A 199 -33.81 0.93 27.35
CA VAL A 199 -34.13 2.35 27.56
C VAL A 199 -35.64 2.57 27.66
N PRO A 200 -36.28 2.21 28.80
CA PRO A 200 -37.71 2.36 28.98
C PRO A 200 -38.14 3.83 28.86
N GLY A 201 -39.16 4.09 28.04
CA GLY A 201 -39.68 5.45 27.83
C GLY A 201 -38.91 6.33 26.84
N ARG A 202 -38.03 5.75 26.01
CA ARG A 202 -37.39 6.44 24.86
C ARG A 202 -38.43 7.16 23.98
N LYS A 203 -38.08 8.36 23.49
CA LYS A 203 -39.01 9.27 22.79
C LYS A 203 -38.63 9.62 21.35
N TRP A 204 -37.41 9.30 20.93
CA TRP A 204 -36.97 9.53 19.55
C TRP A 204 -37.41 8.40 18.63
N LYS A 205 -37.52 8.70 17.33
CA LYS A 205 -37.63 7.69 16.29
C LYS A 205 -36.23 7.36 15.80
N ALA A 206 -35.84 6.09 15.87
CA ALA A 206 -34.68 5.58 15.14
C ALA A 206 -35.05 5.28 13.68
N GLY A 207 -34.02 5.22 12.83
CA GLY A 207 -34.15 4.96 11.40
C GLY A 207 -33.26 5.87 10.57
N VAL A 208 -33.44 5.79 9.25
CA VAL A 208 -32.73 6.64 8.29
C VAL A 208 -33.74 7.36 7.41
N SER A 209 -33.51 8.65 7.19
CA SER A 209 -34.23 9.45 6.20
C SER A 209 -33.29 10.42 5.52
N PHE A 210 -33.55 10.69 4.24
CA PHE A 210 -32.84 11.71 3.48
C PHE A 210 -33.85 12.59 2.74
N ARG A 211 -33.44 13.83 2.49
CA ARG A 211 -34.23 14.90 1.90
C ARG A 211 -33.47 15.44 0.70
N VAL A 212 -34.18 15.65 -0.41
CA VAL A 212 -33.71 16.31 -1.63
C VAL A 212 -34.70 17.43 -1.91
N GLY A 213 -34.30 18.68 -1.68
CA GLY A 213 -35.22 19.82 -1.68
C GLY A 213 -36.39 19.62 -0.71
N HIS A 214 -37.61 19.61 -1.24
CA HIS A 214 -38.84 19.36 -0.47
C HIS A 214 -39.32 17.90 -0.49
N GLN A 215 -38.56 16.98 -1.10
CA GLN A 215 -38.88 15.57 -1.23
C GLN A 215 -38.13 14.75 -0.17
N ILE A 216 -38.81 13.84 0.53
CA ILE A 216 -38.24 13.04 1.62
C ILE A 216 -38.35 11.55 1.34
N GLY A 217 -37.25 10.84 1.55
CA GLY A 217 -37.17 9.39 1.64
C GLY A 217 -37.17 8.94 3.09
N GLU A 218 -37.99 7.94 3.39
CA GLU A 218 -37.85 7.14 4.61
C GLU A 218 -37.62 5.67 4.23
N LEU A 219 -36.65 5.04 4.91
CA LEU A 219 -36.26 3.66 4.70
C LEU A 219 -37.07 2.71 5.59
N SER A 220 -37.49 1.57 5.03
CA SER A 220 -38.20 0.53 5.78
C SER A 220 -38.11 -0.85 5.11
N TRP A 221 -37.96 -1.90 5.91
CA TRP A 221 -38.03 -3.30 5.45
C TRP A 221 -39.45 -3.69 5.04
N ARG A 222 -39.61 -4.21 3.82
CA ARG A 222 -40.94 -4.59 3.28
C ARG A 222 -40.86 -5.89 2.47
N HIS A 223 -41.92 -6.69 2.56
CA HIS A 223 -42.07 -7.89 1.73
C HIS A 223 -42.47 -7.50 0.30
N THR A 224 -41.77 -8.03 -0.70
CA THR A 224 -42.00 -7.67 -2.11
C THR A 224 -43.26 -8.35 -2.67
N ARG A 225 -44.33 -7.55 -2.85
CA ARG A 225 -45.69 -7.96 -3.22
C ARG A 225 -45.85 -8.83 -4.50
N ARG A 226 -44.79 -9.04 -5.28
CA ARG A 226 -44.79 -9.84 -6.50
C ARG A 226 -44.36 -11.30 -6.31
N ILE A 227 -43.76 -11.63 -5.17
CA ILE A 227 -43.40 -13.01 -4.81
C ILE A 227 -44.48 -13.54 -3.87
N SER A 228 -44.90 -14.79 -4.08
CA SER A 228 -45.89 -15.49 -3.25
C SER A 228 -45.50 -15.52 -1.77
N ALA A 229 -46.48 -15.70 -0.88
CA ALA A 229 -46.31 -15.64 0.57
C ALA A 229 -45.10 -16.49 1.04
N GLY A 230 -44.04 -15.82 1.49
CA GLY A 230 -42.69 -16.39 1.63
C GLY A 230 -41.59 -15.56 0.95
N GLY A 231 -41.95 -14.60 0.09
CA GLY A 231 -41.00 -13.66 -0.51
C GLY A 231 -40.17 -12.87 0.52
N GLU A 232 -38.87 -12.77 0.25
CA GLU A 232 -37.88 -12.14 1.12
C GLU A 232 -38.20 -10.66 1.42
N LYS A 233 -37.77 -10.18 2.60
CA LYS A 233 -37.80 -8.74 2.92
C LYS A 233 -36.73 -8.04 2.11
N GLN A 234 -37.10 -6.96 1.44
CA GLN A 234 -36.16 -6.06 0.77
C GLN A 234 -36.28 -4.68 1.37
N LEU A 235 -35.17 -3.94 1.37
CA LEU A 235 -35.15 -2.56 1.83
C LEU A 235 -35.89 -1.68 0.82
N GLN A 236 -36.83 -0.86 1.28
CA GLN A 236 -37.58 0.04 0.42
C GLN A 236 -37.53 1.48 0.92
N VAL A 237 -37.15 2.37 0.00
CA VAL A 237 -37.35 3.82 0.14
C VAL A 237 -38.77 4.15 -0.29
N VAL A 238 -39.49 4.96 0.48
CA VAL A 238 -40.78 5.53 0.08
C VAL A 238 -40.69 7.06 0.03
N LEU A 239 -41.13 7.65 -1.08
CA LEU A 239 -41.18 9.09 -1.26
C LEU A 239 -42.37 9.71 -0.52
N ASP A 240 -42.10 10.70 0.32
CA ASP A 240 -43.06 11.74 0.71
C ASP A 240 -42.69 13.04 -0.02
N ASP A 241 -43.39 13.31 -1.12
CA ASP A 241 -43.30 14.60 -1.80
C ASP A 241 -44.08 15.64 -0.96
N LEU A 242 -43.35 16.55 -0.34
CA LEU A 242 -43.88 17.62 0.50
C LEU A 242 -43.59 19.00 -0.11
N TYR A 243 -43.43 19.10 -1.43
CA TYR A 243 -43.30 20.38 -2.12
C TYR A 243 -44.50 21.31 -1.79
N PRO A 244 -44.28 22.60 -1.50
CA PRO A 244 -45.34 23.54 -1.16
C PRO A 244 -46.07 24.00 -2.43
N TRP A 245 -47.12 23.27 -2.81
CA TRP A 245 -47.97 23.62 -3.95
C TRP A 245 -49.09 24.58 -3.53
N THR A 246 -49.41 25.56 -4.36
CA THR A 246 -50.74 26.20 -4.37
C THR A 246 -51.81 25.18 -4.77
N THR A 247 -53.09 25.52 -4.56
CA THR A 247 -54.21 24.63 -4.94
C THR A 247 -54.29 24.38 -6.45
N ASP A 248 -53.97 25.38 -7.29
CA ASP A 248 -54.08 25.23 -8.74
C ASP A 248 -52.86 24.51 -9.35
N GLU A 249 -51.62 24.79 -8.92
CA GLU A 249 -50.45 24.01 -9.38
C GLU A 249 -50.57 22.53 -9.04
N PHE A 250 -51.12 22.20 -7.86
CA PHE A 250 -51.37 20.81 -7.46
C PHE A 250 -52.40 20.12 -8.36
N LEU A 251 -53.38 20.85 -8.88
CA LEU A 251 -54.36 20.33 -9.83
C LEU A 251 -53.76 20.17 -11.24
N THR A 252 -52.92 21.10 -11.71
CA THR A 252 -52.16 20.95 -12.96
C THR A 252 -51.24 19.71 -12.90
N LYS A 253 -50.50 19.54 -11.79
CA LYS A 253 -49.61 18.39 -11.56
C LYS A 253 -50.35 17.04 -11.58
N LEU A 254 -51.63 17.02 -11.22
CA LEU A 254 -52.47 15.81 -11.27
C LEU A 254 -53.12 15.57 -12.64
N GLY A 255 -52.89 16.42 -13.65
CA GLY A 255 -53.58 16.38 -14.93
C GLY A 255 -55.09 16.66 -14.80
N LEU A 256 -55.47 17.54 -13.86
CA LEU A 256 -56.86 17.87 -13.55
C LEU A 256 -57.28 19.28 -13.98
N LEU A 257 -56.31 20.08 -14.44
CA LEU A 257 -56.48 21.29 -15.24
C LEU A 257 -55.79 21.04 -16.59
N ASP A 258 -56.51 21.25 -17.68
CA ASP A 258 -55.94 21.21 -19.03
C ASP A 258 -55.31 22.57 -19.35
N GLU A 259 -54.07 22.60 -19.87
CA GLU A 259 -53.41 23.86 -20.26
C GLU A 259 -53.94 24.43 -21.58
N GLU A 260 -54.62 23.61 -22.39
CA GLU A 260 -55.24 24.05 -23.64
C GLU A 260 -56.65 24.62 -23.40
N ASN A 261 -56.73 25.95 -23.39
CA ASN A 261 -57.98 26.72 -23.47
C ASN A 261 -58.62 26.60 -24.88
N THR A 262 -58.95 25.38 -25.30
CA THR A 262 -59.70 25.10 -26.53
C THR A 262 -61.18 25.40 -26.28
N ILE A 263 -61.51 26.70 -26.23
CA ILE A 263 -62.86 27.21 -25.94
C ILE A 263 -63.77 26.95 -27.14
N ASP A 264 -64.35 25.75 -27.19
CA ASP A 264 -65.35 25.38 -28.19
C ASP A 264 -66.67 24.89 -27.56
N ILE A 265 -67.61 25.84 -27.46
CA ILE A 265 -69.08 25.66 -27.44
C ILE A 265 -69.59 24.47 -26.60
N LEU A 266 -69.35 24.49 -25.28
CA LEU A 266 -70.02 23.58 -24.35
C LEU A 266 -71.24 24.26 -23.69
N SER A 267 -72.40 23.59 -23.74
CA SER A 267 -73.68 24.16 -23.28
C SER A 267 -73.70 24.45 -21.77
N ALA A 268 -74.48 25.44 -21.36
CA ALA A 268 -74.51 25.96 -19.98
C ALA A 268 -74.71 24.90 -18.88
N LYS A 269 -75.50 23.84 -19.14
CA LYS A 269 -75.64 22.71 -18.18
C LYS A 269 -74.33 21.93 -17.99
N LYS A 270 -73.53 21.77 -19.05
CA LYS A 270 -72.21 21.13 -18.98
C LYS A 270 -71.21 22.04 -18.27
N GLN A 271 -71.30 23.35 -18.48
CA GLN A 271 -70.50 24.36 -17.79
C GLN A 271 -70.79 24.41 -16.27
N GLU A 272 -72.05 24.40 -15.85
CA GLU A 272 -72.45 24.35 -14.42
C GLU A 272 -72.01 23.02 -13.75
N THR A 273 -72.06 21.92 -14.50
CA THR A 273 -71.56 20.63 -14.01
C THR A 273 -70.03 20.62 -13.89
N ALA A 274 -69.32 21.27 -14.82
CA ALA A 274 -67.87 21.41 -14.80
C ALA A 274 -67.37 22.31 -13.66
N THR A 275 -68.04 23.43 -13.36
CA THR A 275 -67.69 24.25 -12.19
C THR A 275 -67.93 23.52 -10.87
N LYS A 276 -69.05 22.79 -10.72
CA LYS A 276 -69.28 21.95 -9.52
C LYS A 276 -68.27 20.81 -9.39
N LEU A 277 -67.86 20.20 -10.49
CA LEU A 277 -66.80 19.18 -10.49
C LEU A 277 -65.42 19.79 -10.15
N SER A 278 -65.13 21.00 -10.64
CA SER A 278 -63.92 21.77 -10.30
C SER A 278 -63.87 22.14 -8.82
N GLU A 279 -64.99 22.59 -8.25
CA GLU A 279 -65.10 22.91 -6.83
C GLU A 279 -64.86 21.68 -5.93
N VAL A 280 -65.43 20.52 -6.29
CA VAL A 280 -65.16 19.25 -5.58
C VAL A 280 -63.71 18.79 -5.76
N LYS A 281 -63.09 18.97 -6.94
CA LYS A 281 -61.66 18.73 -7.15
C LYS A 281 -60.81 19.64 -6.26
N ARG A 282 -61.11 20.95 -6.19
CA ARG A 282 -60.41 21.93 -5.36
C ARG A 282 -60.52 21.59 -3.87
N GLN A 283 -61.71 21.32 -3.34
CA GLN A 283 -61.88 20.92 -1.94
C GLN A 283 -61.13 19.62 -1.60
N ALA A 284 -61.05 18.67 -2.53
CA ALA A 284 -60.23 17.47 -2.38
C ALA A 284 -58.72 17.77 -2.40
N ALA A 285 -58.26 18.65 -3.29
CA ALA A 285 -56.87 19.13 -3.36
C ALA A 285 -56.47 19.86 -2.07
N THR A 286 -57.25 20.86 -1.63
CA THR A 286 -57.04 21.57 -0.35
C THR A 286 -56.92 20.59 0.82
N LYS A 287 -57.78 19.55 0.89
CA LYS A 287 -57.67 18.52 1.94
C LYS A 287 -56.34 17.74 1.90
N VAL A 288 -55.78 17.48 0.72
CA VAL A 288 -54.46 16.85 0.57
C VAL A 288 -53.34 17.84 0.93
N LEU A 289 -53.45 19.10 0.53
CA LEU A 289 -52.50 20.17 0.82
C LEU A 289 -52.42 20.47 2.32
N ASN A 290 -53.55 20.57 3.04
CA ASN A 290 -53.54 20.70 4.50
C ASN A 290 -52.83 19.49 5.16
N GLY A 291 -52.93 18.31 4.56
CA GLY A 291 -52.15 17.14 4.93
C GLY A 291 -50.65 17.29 4.68
N ILE A 292 -50.23 17.93 3.58
CA ILE A 292 -48.84 18.23 3.23
C ILE A 292 -48.27 19.31 4.18
N TYR A 293 -48.90 20.48 4.31
CA TYR A 293 -48.46 21.55 5.21
C TYR A 293 -48.35 21.08 6.67
N LYS A 294 -49.33 20.29 7.15
CA LYS A 294 -49.24 19.66 8.48
C LYS A 294 -48.00 18.76 8.63
N ARG A 295 -47.58 18.03 7.58
CA ARG A 295 -46.33 17.25 7.60
C ARG A 295 -45.09 18.15 7.49
N ARG A 296 -45.09 19.20 6.65
CA ARG A 296 -44.01 20.20 6.56
C ARG A 296 -43.69 20.84 7.91
N PHE A 297 -44.72 21.30 8.64
CA PHE A 297 -44.56 21.86 9.99
C PHE A 297 -44.05 20.84 11.01
N ALA A 298 -44.58 19.61 11.00
CA ALA A 298 -44.16 18.56 11.94
C ALA A 298 -42.69 18.14 11.71
N GLN A 299 -42.29 18.03 10.45
CA GLN A 299 -40.94 17.67 9.99
C GLN A 299 -40.01 18.89 9.87
N ARG A 300 -40.44 20.06 10.33
CA ARG A 300 -39.67 21.31 10.46
C ARG A 300 -39.13 21.88 9.14
N LEU A 301 -39.63 21.44 7.99
CA LEU A 301 -39.38 21.99 6.64
C LEU A 301 -39.78 23.46 6.52
N SER A 302 -40.72 23.90 7.35
CA SER A 302 -41.24 25.27 7.38
C SER A 302 -41.75 25.65 8.78
N GLU A 303 -42.04 26.94 8.96
CA GLU A 303 -42.78 27.48 10.10
C GLU A 303 -44.16 27.97 9.67
N ARG A 304 -45.18 27.74 10.49
CA ARG A 304 -46.51 28.35 10.25
C ARG A 304 -46.48 29.82 10.65
N ILE A 305 -47.05 30.69 9.83
CA ILE A 305 -47.25 32.10 10.21
C ILE A 305 -48.17 32.15 11.45
N ARG A 306 -47.80 32.98 12.44
CA ARG A 306 -48.40 32.96 13.79
C ARG A 306 -49.90 33.25 13.82
N SER A 307 -50.42 34.00 12.84
CA SER A 307 -51.83 34.40 12.72
C SER A 307 -52.77 33.29 12.24
N LEU A 308 -52.26 32.23 11.59
CA LEU A 308 -53.10 31.15 11.07
C LEU A 308 -53.34 30.06 12.12
N ALA A 309 -54.48 29.37 12.06
CA ALA A 309 -54.71 28.15 12.83
C ALA A 309 -54.15 26.90 12.09
N PRO A 310 -53.82 25.81 12.81
CA PRO A 310 -53.12 24.65 12.22
C PRO A 310 -53.95 23.79 11.27
N ALA A 311 -55.24 24.09 11.08
CA ALA A 311 -56.14 23.36 10.18
C ALA A 311 -56.20 23.97 8.77
N ASP A 312 -55.81 25.24 8.61
CA ASP A 312 -56.19 26.07 7.46
C ASP A 312 -55.04 26.28 6.45
N ALA A 313 -53.81 25.93 6.84
CA ALA A 313 -52.62 26.07 6.01
C ALA A 313 -52.69 25.15 4.78
N SER A 314 -52.93 25.78 3.63
CA SER A 314 -53.37 25.15 2.37
C SER A 314 -52.57 25.62 1.14
N ASP A 315 -51.62 26.54 1.34
CA ASP A 315 -50.98 27.35 0.29
C ASP A 315 -49.59 27.85 0.77
N PRO A 316 -48.61 28.10 -0.12
CA PRO A 316 -47.27 28.54 0.28
C PRO A 316 -47.25 29.84 1.09
N SER A 317 -48.20 30.75 0.84
CA SER A 317 -48.32 32.02 1.57
C SER A 317 -48.64 31.87 3.07
N HIS A 318 -49.01 30.66 3.52
CA HIS A 318 -49.30 30.35 4.92
C HIS A 318 -48.07 29.95 5.75
N GLU A 319 -46.90 29.80 5.13
CA GLU A 319 -45.69 29.34 5.79
C GLU A 319 -44.43 30.16 5.47
N ILE A 320 -43.43 30.05 6.35
CA ILE A 320 -42.06 30.49 6.12
C ILE A 320 -41.25 29.23 5.83
N CYS A 321 -40.82 29.03 4.59
CA CYS A 321 -40.00 27.88 4.23
C CYS A 321 -38.61 27.97 4.90
N ARG A 322 -38.09 26.83 5.38
CA ARG A 322 -36.75 26.69 6.00
C ARG A 322 -35.79 25.84 5.16
N VAL A 323 -36.17 25.58 3.92
CA VAL A 323 -35.51 24.63 3.02
C VAL A 323 -35.60 25.16 1.61
N GLN A 324 -34.51 25.17 0.87
CA GLN A 324 -34.51 25.44 -0.58
C GLN A 324 -34.58 24.15 -1.42
N PRO A 325 -34.94 24.20 -2.71
CA PRO A 325 -35.13 23.01 -3.56
C PRO A 325 -33.84 22.23 -3.89
N ASP A 326 -32.70 22.92 -3.83
CA ASP A 326 -31.32 22.47 -4.06
C ASP A 326 -30.65 21.87 -2.81
N GLU A 327 -31.15 22.16 -1.61
CA GLU A 327 -30.62 21.56 -0.39
C GLU A 327 -30.83 20.03 -0.33
N VAL A 328 -29.77 19.28 -0.05
CA VAL A 328 -29.83 17.87 0.36
C VAL A 328 -29.52 17.76 1.85
N ALA A 329 -30.26 16.91 2.56
CA ALA A 329 -29.97 16.59 3.96
C ALA A 329 -30.20 15.10 4.25
N ILE A 330 -29.23 14.44 4.88
CA ILE A 330 -29.29 13.04 5.30
C ILE A 330 -29.36 12.99 6.83
N THR A 331 -30.16 12.10 7.40
CA THR A 331 -30.21 11.88 8.85
C THR A 331 -30.34 10.40 9.19
N VAL A 332 -29.41 9.91 10.01
CA VAL A 332 -29.36 8.57 10.61
C VAL A 332 -29.52 8.75 12.11
N VAL A 333 -30.49 8.09 12.75
CA VAL A 333 -30.71 8.13 14.20
C VAL A 333 -30.83 6.71 14.74
N GLY A 334 -30.19 6.40 15.87
CA GLY A 334 -30.21 5.07 16.47
C GLY A 334 -28.90 4.29 16.33
N LEU A 335 -27.78 4.98 16.10
CA LEU A 335 -26.45 4.34 16.11
C LEU A 335 -25.98 4.09 17.56
N PRO A 336 -24.98 3.23 17.79
CA PRO A 336 -24.43 2.99 19.13
C PRO A 336 -23.98 4.28 19.84
N GLY A 337 -24.36 4.47 21.11
CA GLY A 337 -24.08 5.69 21.88
C GLY A 337 -22.62 5.90 22.30
N ASN A 338 -21.73 4.94 22.06
CA ASN A 338 -20.33 4.97 22.44
C ASN A 338 -19.38 5.45 21.33
N LEU A 339 -19.90 5.82 20.16
CA LEU A 339 -19.08 6.15 18.98
C LEU A 339 -18.23 7.42 19.20
N SER A 340 -16.93 7.30 18.94
CA SER A 340 -16.00 8.44 18.86
C SER A 340 -15.98 9.06 17.45
N PRO A 341 -15.57 10.34 17.32
CA PRO A 341 -15.28 10.96 16.02
C PRO A 341 -14.27 10.16 15.19
N THR A 342 -13.30 9.51 15.84
CA THR A 342 -12.32 8.65 15.17
C THR A 342 -12.98 7.42 14.52
N GLU A 343 -13.87 6.72 15.22
CA GLU A 343 -14.62 5.57 14.66
C GLU A 343 -15.61 5.96 13.56
N VAL A 344 -16.04 7.22 13.53
CA VAL A 344 -17.03 7.74 12.58
C VAL A 344 -16.40 8.38 11.34
N PHE A 345 -15.28 9.11 11.50
CA PHE A 345 -14.71 9.96 10.45
C PHE A 345 -13.32 9.51 9.96
N SER A 346 -12.72 8.46 10.54
CA SER A 346 -11.41 7.93 10.09
C SER A 346 -11.39 7.44 8.64
N GLY A 347 -12.56 7.20 8.02
CA GLY A 347 -12.66 6.91 6.59
C GLY A 347 -12.24 8.08 5.69
N VAL A 348 -12.15 9.30 6.23
CA VAL A 348 -11.74 10.51 5.50
C VAL A 348 -10.51 11.13 6.17
N TYR A 349 -9.34 10.92 5.56
CA TYR A 349 -8.03 11.35 6.06
C TYR A 349 -7.98 12.86 6.35
N GLY A 350 -8.63 13.69 5.54
CA GLY A 350 -8.64 15.14 5.72
C GLY A 350 -9.35 15.61 6.98
N ILE A 351 -10.23 14.79 7.57
CA ILE A 351 -10.97 15.10 8.82
C ILE A 351 -10.20 14.55 10.02
N ILE A 352 -9.94 13.23 10.05
CA ILE A 352 -9.17 12.58 11.10
C ILE A 352 -7.75 12.33 10.60
N GLN A 353 -6.91 13.36 10.69
CA GLN A 353 -5.51 13.25 10.29
C GLN A 353 -4.72 12.42 11.33
N PRO A 354 -3.93 11.42 10.90
CA PRO A 354 -3.04 10.67 11.78
C PRO A 354 -1.96 11.56 12.38
N GLU A 355 -1.56 11.31 13.64
CA GLU A 355 -0.55 12.12 14.34
C GLU A 355 0.83 12.12 13.65
N HIS A 356 1.22 10.98 13.09
CA HIS A 356 2.58 10.71 12.61
C HIS A 356 2.60 10.65 11.08
N VAL A 357 2.50 11.82 10.45
CA VAL A 357 2.44 12.01 8.99
C VAL A 357 3.72 12.61 8.42
N TRP A 358 4.24 12.00 7.36
CA TRP A 358 5.31 12.54 6.53
C TRP A 358 4.78 12.84 5.12
N ARG A 359 4.74 14.12 4.75
CA ARG A 359 4.45 14.57 3.39
C ARG A 359 5.74 14.56 2.56
N VAL A 360 5.80 13.77 1.50
CA VAL A 360 6.95 13.79 0.59
C VAL A 360 6.80 14.95 -0.39
N LEU A 361 7.74 15.89 -0.36
CA LEU A 361 7.72 17.17 -1.08
C LEU A 361 8.68 17.16 -2.30
N PRO A 362 8.67 18.22 -3.12
CA PRO A 362 7.67 18.49 -4.14
C PRO A 362 8.11 18.00 -5.53
N GLN A 363 9.17 17.17 -5.63
CA GLN A 363 9.72 16.67 -6.91
C GLN A 363 8.85 15.58 -7.59
N VAL A 364 7.60 15.44 -7.16
CA VAL A 364 6.59 14.54 -7.73
C VAL A 364 5.31 15.36 -7.91
N ASP A 365 4.74 15.37 -9.10
CA ASP A 365 3.54 16.17 -9.49
C ASP A 365 2.24 15.73 -8.81
N THR A 366 2.34 14.97 -7.73
CA THR A 366 1.26 14.28 -7.04
C THR A 366 1.74 13.99 -5.61
N PRO A 367 1.20 14.69 -4.59
CA PRO A 367 1.57 14.46 -3.21
C PRO A 367 1.33 13.02 -2.78
N ILE A 368 2.31 12.45 -2.07
CA ILE A 368 2.18 11.21 -1.32
C ILE A 368 2.46 11.52 0.14
N TYR A 369 1.50 11.16 0.99
CA TYR A 369 1.63 11.20 2.43
C TYR A 369 1.82 9.76 2.92
N ILE A 370 2.85 9.52 3.72
CA ILE A 370 3.10 8.23 4.37
C ILE A 370 2.96 8.45 5.87
N PHE A 371 2.34 7.52 6.59
CA PHE A 371 2.07 7.68 8.02
C PHE A 371 2.01 6.35 8.77
N LYS A 372 2.00 6.40 10.10
CA LYS A 372 1.78 5.24 10.97
C LYS A 372 0.33 5.12 11.42
N THR A 373 -0.12 3.88 11.61
CA THR A 373 -1.36 3.51 12.27
C THR A 373 -1.06 2.55 13.43
N ASN A 374 -1.93 2.53 14.44
CA ASN A 374 -1.81 1.60 15.58
C ASN A 374 -2.44 0.22 15.31
N GLY A 375 -3.22 0.11 14.22
CA GLY A 375 -3.82 -1.12 13.73
C GLY A 375 -3.19 -1.56 12.40
N PRO A 376 -3.95 -2.17 11.46
CA PRO A 376 -3.42 -2.54 10.15
C PRO A 376 -3.00 -1.31 9.32
N PRO A 377 -2.14 -1.50 8.30
CA PRO A 377 -1.89 -0.49 7.27
C PRO A 377 -3.17 -0.09 6.54
N LEU A 378 -3.40 1.22 6.41
CA LEU A 378 -4.54 1.79 5.70
C LEU A 378 -4.09 2.45 4.39
N PHE A 379 -4.95 2.40 3.39
CA PHE A 379 -4.74 3.08 2.11
C PHE A 379 -5.86 4.07 1.83
N TYR A 380 -5.48 5.31 1.53
CA TYR A 380 -6.38 6.37 1.12
C TYR A 380 -6.01 6.86 -0.28
N HIS A 381 -7.04 7.10 -1.10
CA HIS A 381 -6.93 7.71 -2.42
C HIS A 381 -7.66 9.06 -2.39
N ARG A 382 -6.94 10.16 -2.64
CA ARG A 382 -7.48 11.53 -2.55
C ARG A 382 -8.25 11.77 -1.23
N ASP A 383 -7.60 11.42 -0.12
CA ASP A 383 -8.12 11.49 1.26
C ASP A 383 -9.28 10.53 1.61
N GLN A 384 -9.75 9.69 0.67
CA GLN A 384 -10.82 8.70 0.86
C GLN A 384 -10.25 7.30 1.14
N ILE A 385 -10.69 6.60 2.20
CA ILE A 385 -10.22 5.24 2.48
C ILE A 385 -10.68 4.23 1.42
N ILE A 386 -9.81 3.28 1.05
CA ILE A 386 -10.08 2.17 0.12
C ILE A 386 -9.60 0.86 0.77
N HIS A 387 -10.52 -0.02 1.18
CA HIS A 387 -10.20 -1.21 1.98
C HIS A 387 -9.28 -2.21 1.25
N SER A 388 -9.55 -2.50 -0.02
CA SER A 388 -8.74 -3.39 -0.87
C SER A 388 -7.69 -2.63 -1.70
N GLY A 389 -7.00 -1.68 -1.06
CA GLY A 389 -5.91 -0.91 -1.65
C GLY A 389 -4.65 -1.74 -1.96
N PRO A 390 -3.59 -1.09 -2.49
CA PRO A 390 -2.23 -1.62 -2.43
C PRO A 390 -1.72 -1.61 -0.98
N SER A 391 -1.55 -2.79 -0.39
CA SER A 391 -1.01 -2.93 0.97
C SER A 391 0.50 -2.70 1.00
N LEU A 392 0.94 -1.98 2.03
CA LEU A 392 2.27 -2.11 2.61
C LEU A 392 2.20 -3.05 3.83
N ASN A 393 3.31 -3.18 4.56
CA ASN A 393 3.42 -4.08 5.70
C ASN A 393 3.07 -3.42 7.04
N ARG A 394 3.51 -2.17 7.23
CA ARG A 394 3.39 -1.40 8.50
C ARG A 394 3.05 0.07 8.29
N LEU A 395 3.41 0.63 7.14
CA LEU A 395 3.14 2.03 6.82
C LEU A 395 1.82 2.20 6.06
N SER A 396 1.11 3.27 6.35
CA SER A 396 -0.11 3.67 5.67
C SER A 396 0.16 4.77 4.65
N ILE A 397 -0.66 4.87 3.60
CA ILE A 397 -0.49 5.83 2.50
C ILE A 397 -1.78 6.63 2.30
N ASN A 398 -1.65 7.94 2.06
CA ASN A 398 -2.64 8.73 1.33
C ASN A 398 -2.01 9.25 0.02
N TYR A 399 -2.59 8.83 -1.11
CA TYR A 399 -2.13 9.15 -2.47
C TYR A 399 -3.14 10.07 -3.16
N ARG A 400 -2.76 11.33 -3.46
CA ARG A 400 -3.64 12.30 -4.14
C ARG A 400 -3.61 12.22 -5.68
N GLY A 401 -3.22 11.07 -6.24
CA GLY A 401 -3.08 10.89 -7.69
C GLY A 401 -4.34 10.41 -8.40
N ASN A 402 -4.15 9.88 -9.60
CA ASN A 402 -5.17 9.12 -10.31
C ASN A 402 -4.89 7.62 -10.09
N LEU A 403 -5.96 6.90 -9.79
CA LEU A 403 -6.08 5.44 -9.72
C LEU A 403 -7.47 5.10 -10.25
N ASP A 404 -7.61 3.96 -10.90
CA ASP A 404 -8.90 3.36 -11.19
C ASP A 404 -9.34 2.57 -9.95
N ILE A 405 -10.57 2.78 -9.50
CA ILE A 405 -11.18 2.12 -8.34
C ILE A 405 -12.43 1.34 -8.76
N SER A 406 -12.90 0.44 -7.90
CA SER A 406 -14.20 -0.24 -8.10
C SER A 406 -15.37 0.74 -7.96
N ALA A 407 -16.50 0.42 -8.60
CA ALA A 407 -17.72 1.26 -8.57
C ALA A 407 -18.31 1.45 -7.15
N ASP A 408 -18.03 0.53 -6.22
CA ASP A 408 -18.39 0.63 -4.79
C ASP A 408 -17.28 1.27 -3.92
N GLY A 409 -16.20 1.77 -4.52
CA GLY A 409 -15.10 2.44 -3.82
C GLY A 409 -14.26 1.53 -2.92
N THR A 410 -14.48 0.21 -2.93
CA THR A 410 -13.83 -0.72 -2.01
C THR A 410 -12.42 -1.14 -2.43
N ALA A 411 -12.07 -1.11 -3.73
CA ALA A 411 -10.82 -1.67 -4.25
C ALA A 411 -10.11 -0.78 -5.29
N VAL A 412 -8.80 -0.97 -5.44
CA VAL A 412 -7.98 -0.35 -6.52
C VAL A 412 -7.74 -1.36 -7.64
N THR A 413 -7.95 -0.98 -8.90
CA THR A 413 -7.79 -1.86 -10.07
C THR A 413 -6.31 -2.00 -10.44
N LYS A 414 -5.67 -3.07 -9.96
CA LYS A 414 -4.20 -3.27 -10.00
C LYS A 414 -3.61 -3.59 -11.39
N SER A 415 -4.43 -3.65 -12.44
CA SER A 415 -4.02 -4.00 -13.81
C SER A 415 -3.82 -2.80 -14.74
N THR A 416 -4.13 -1.58 -14.32
CA THR A 416 -4.16 -0.40 -15.20
C THR A 416 -2.85 0.40 -15.22
N GLY A 417 -2.68 1.21 -16.28
CA GLY A 417 -1.53 2.13 -16.39
C GLY A 417 -1.43 3.14 -15.24
N LEU A 418 -2.56 3.55 -14.65
CA LEU A 418 -2.57 4.44 -13.48
C LEU A 418 -2.02 3.76 -12.23
N TYR A 419 -2.28 2.46 -12.04
CA TYR A 419 -1.68 1.70 -10.95
C TYR A 419 -0.15 1.53 -11.09
N PHE A 420 0.34 1.31 -12.31
CA PHE A 420 1.79 1.30 -12.56
C PHE A 420 2.43 2.67 -12.32
N ALA A 421 1.79 3.76 -12.75
CA ALA A 421 2.24 5.12 -12.47
C ALA A 421 2.22 5.46 -10.96
N TYR A 422 1.26 4.93 -10.20
CA TYR A 422 1.25 5.01 -8.73
C TYR A 422 2.46 4.30 -8.11
N ARG A 423 2.76 3.05 -8.52
CA ARG A 423 3.93 2.30 -8.01
C ARG A 423 5.24 3.04 -8.29
N ASP A 424 5.40 3.55 -9.49
CA ASP A 424 6.56 4.34 -9.93
C ASP A 424 6.73 5.64 -9.10
N ARG A 425 5.63 6.37 -8.85
CA ARG A 425 5.62 7.54 -7.96
C ARG A 425 5.91 7.18 -6.50
N LEU A 426 5.40 6.07 -5.99
CA LEU A 426 5.70 5.58 -4.64
C LEU A 426 7.18 5.19 -4.50
N SER A 427 7.77 4.55 -5.51
CA SER A 427 9.21 4.27 -5.56
C SER A 427 10.04 5.56 -5.46
N ARG A 428 9.70 6.59 -6.26
CA ARG A 428 10.34 7.91 -6.16
C ARG A 428 10.17 8.53 -4.79
N ALA A 429 8.96 8.54 -4.24
CA ALA A 429 8.68 9.13 -2.93
C ALA A 429 9.46 8.44 -1.80
N ALA A 430 9.56 7.11 -1.82
CA ALA A 430 10.37 6.35 -0.87
C ALA A 430 11.88 6.60 -1.06
N HIS A 431 12.38 6.72 -2.31
CA HIS A 431 13.78 7.08 -2.54
C HIS A 431 14.12 8.50 -2.03
N LEU A 432 13.25 9.48 -2.30
CA LEU A 432 13.38 10.85 -1.77
C LEU A 432 13.32 10.88 -0.24
N ALA A 433 12.54 10.01 0.39
CA ALA A 433 12.53 9.87 1.85
C ALA A 433 13.90 9.42 2.40
N PHE A 434 14.56 8.44 1.76
CA PHE A 434 15.93 8.03 2.14
C PHE A 434 16.97 9.14 1.98
N GLU A 435 16.73 10.15 1.13
CA GLU A 435 17.63 11.28 0.94
C GLU A 435 17.35 12.44 1.90
N PHE A 436 16.07 12.79 2.11
CA PHE A 436 15.66 14.05 2.76
C PHE A 436 14.88 13.89 4.08
N LEU A 437 14.37 12.71 4.42
CA LEU A 437 13.47 12.49 5.57
C LEU A 437 13.95 11.32 6.46
N PRO A 438 14.98 11.50 7.31
CA PRO A 438 15.64 10.41 8.03
C PRO A 438 14.73 9.53 8.88
N ASP A 439 13.70 10.10 9.51
CA ASP A 439 12.75 9.35 10.33
C ASP A 439 11.84 8.47 9.46
N LEU A 440 11.27 9.02 8.38
CA LEU A 440 10.50 8.24 7.40
C LEU A 440 11.39 7.16 6.75
N ALA A 441 12.65 7.48 6.43
CA ALA A 441 13.61 6.53 5.86
C ALA A 441 13.83 5.31 6.77
N LYS A 442 14.00 5.56 8.08
CA LYS A 442 14.09 4.48 9.09
C LYS A 442 12.83 3.62 9.09
N GLU A 443 11.66 4.22 9.04
CA GLU A 443 10.38 3.50 9.09
C GLU A 443 10.09 2.74 7.78
N ILE A 444 10.50 3.26 6.62
CA ILE A 444 10.47 2.53 5.34
C ILE A 444 11.44 1.34 5.39
N ALA A 445 12.65 1.51 5.95
CA ALA A 445 13.56 0.39 6.17
C ALA A 445 12.98 -0.65 7.15
N LEU A 446 12.20 -0.25 8.16
CA LEU A 446 11.48 -1.17 9.04
C LEU A 446 10.34 -1.91 8.31
N ASP A 447 9.54 -1.21 7.50
CA ASP A 447 8.48 -1.80 6.66
C ASP A 447 9.07 -2.91 5.76
N ILE A 448 10.17 -2.60 5.04
CA ILE A 448 10.89 -3.51 4.16
C ILE A 448 11.56 -4.68 4.91
N LEU A 449 12.18 -4.43 6.07
CA LEU A 449 12.89 -5.48 6.84
C LEU A 449 11.96 -6.42 7.62
N THR A 450 10.68 -6.08 7.75
CA THR A 450 9.68 -6.93 8.40
C THR A 450 8.59 -7.40 7.43
N ASP A 451 8.74 -7.15 6.13
CA ASP A 451 7.83 -7.59 5.09
C ASP A 451 7.95 -9.11 4.89
N PRO A 452 6.86 -9.90 5.04
CA PRO A 452 6.88 -11.35 4.81
C PRO A 452 7.09 -11.72 3.33
N GLY A 453 7.08 -10.75 2.40
CA GLY A 453 7.36 -10.94 0.98
C GLY A 453 6.19 -11.50 0.17
N ILE A 454 5.01 -11.64 0.78
CA ILE A 454 3.84 -12.31 0.19
C ILE A 454 3.15 -11.43 -0.88
N SER A 455 3.19 -10.10 -0.74
CA SER A 455 2.51 -9.17 -1.65
C SER A 455 3.48 -8.38 -2.54
N GLY A 456 3.23 -8.38 -3.85
CA GLY A 456 3.97 -7.57 -4.82
C GLY A 456 3.67 -6.06 -4.78
N SER A 457 2.81 -5.59 -3.87
CA SER A 457 2.53 -4.14 -3.66
C SER A 457 3.36 -3.48 -2.57
N THR A 458 4.13 -4.23 -1.78
CA THR A 458 4.89 -3.70 -0.64
C THR A 458 6.12 -2.89 -1.09
N LEU A 459 6.65 -2.05 -0.19
CA LEU A 459 7.84 -1.23 -0.51
C LEU A 459 9.07 -2.08 -0.86
N SER A 460 9.19 -3.32 -0.37
CA SER A 460 10.30 -4.21 -0.76
C SER A 460 10.25 -4.64 -2.24
N HIS A 461 9.05 -4.65 -2.84
CA HIS A 461 8.80 -5.02 -4.24
C HIS A 461 8.57 -3.82 -5.17
N VAL A 462 8.26 -2.65 -4.62
CA VAL A 462 8.01 -1.41 -5.37
C VAL A 462 9.23 -0.51 -5.43
N LEU A 463 10.09 -0.50 -4.39
CA LEU A 463 11.22 0.42 -4.33
C LEU A 463 12.35 0.03 -5.30
N HIS A 464 12.60 0.92 -6.24
CA HIS A 464 13.76 0.96 -7.11
C HIS A 464 14.55 2.25 -6.82
N PRO A 465 15.76 2.17 -6.23
CA PRO A 465 16.61 3.33 -6.04
C PRO A 465 16.96 4.00 -7.37
N LEU A 466 16.83 5.32 -7.45
CA LEU A 466 17.02 6.08 -8.69
C LEU A 466 18.50 6.16 -9.08
N ASP A 467 19.38 6.39 -8.11
CA ASP A 467 20.83 6.28 -8.25
C ASP A 467 21.53 6.01 -6.90
N THR A 468 22.87 6.13 -6.88
CA THR A 468 23.73 5.85 -5.74
C THR A 468 24.17 7.09 -4.92
N ARG A 469 23.57 8.27 -5.12
CA ARG A 469 23.86 9.47 -4.31
C ARG A 469 23.38 9.28 -2.87
N SER A 470 22.15 8.82 -2.72
CA SER A 470 21.45 8.66 -1.43
C SER A 470 21.95 7.47 -0.59
N LYS A 471 23.03 6.78 -1.02
CA LYS A 471 23.60 5.56 -0.41
C LYS A 471 23.79 5.62 1.11
N GLU A 472 24.23 6.76 1.66
CA GLU A 472 24.47 6.91 3.10
C GLU A 472 23.16 7.09 3.88
N GLY A 473 22.12 7.62 3.25
CA GLY A 473 20.77 7.69 3.80
C GLY A 473 20.15 6.29 3.94
N TYR A 474 20.18 5.50 2.86
CA TYR A 474 19.83 4.07 2.88
C TYR A 474 20.62 3.31 3.98
N LYS A 475 21.94 3.45 4.00
CA LYS A 475 22.81 2.77 4.98
C LYS A 475 22.49 3.16 6.42
N LYS A 476 22.27 4.45 6.71
CA LYS A 476 21.87 4.93 8.05
C LYS A 476 20.49 4.41 8.45
N ALA A 477 19.52 4.46 7.54
CA ALA A 477 18.15 4.04 7.78
C ALA A 477 18.05 2.53 8.09
N PHE A 478 18.66 1.67 7.26
CA PHE A 478 18.69 0.22 7.52
C PHE A 478 19.46 -0.13 8.81
N ASN A 479 20.56 0.55 9.13
CA ASN A 479 21.26 0.37 10.40
C ASN A 479 20.44 0.81 11.62
N SER A 480 19.63 1.86 11.49
CA SER A 480 18.70 2.33 12.53
C SER A 480 17.50 1.38 12.69
N ALA A 481 17.00 0.84 11.58
CA ALA A 481 15.94 -0.15 11.55
C ALA A 481 16.37 -1.46 12.23
N TRP A 482 17.52 -2.06 11.87
CA TRP A 482 18.02 -3.27 12.54
C TRP A 482 18.20 -3.08 14.05
N ARG A 483 18.72 -1.93 14.51
CA ARG A 483 18.84 -1.62 15.95
C ARG A 483 17.52 -1.34 16.66
N THR A 484 16.45 -1.07 15.90
CA THR A 484 15.09 -0.95 16.45
C THR A 484 14.38 -2.31 16.53
N LEU A 485 14.70 -3.24 15.62
CA LEU A 485 14.24 -4.63 15.67
C LEU A 485 15.03 -5.47 16.69
N ASP A 486 16.29 -5.11 16.93
CA ASP A 486 17.22 -5.82 17.79
C ASP A 486 18.06 -4.79 18.60
N PRO A 487 17.55 -4.33 19.75
CA PRO A 487 18.24 -3.36 20.61
C PRO A 487 19.54 -3.87 21.25
N THR A 488 19.87 -5.15 21.11
CA THR A 488 21.12 -5.71 21.64
C THR A 488 22.33 -5.38 20.76
N LEU A 489 22.09 -4.94 19.51
CA LEU A 489 23.13 -4.65 18.53
C LEU A 489 23.97 -3.41 18.92
N PRO A 490 25.28 -3.57 19.22
CA PRO A 490 26.11 -2.46 19.68
C PRO A 490 26.19 -1.32 18.66
N ALA A 491 26.13 -0.08 19.13
CA ALA A 491 26.11 1.12 18.30
C ALA A 491 27.38 1.32 17.46
N GLN A 492 28.51 0.85 17.96
CA GLN A 492 29.85 1.09 17.41
C GLN A 492 30.27 0.06 16.34
N LYS A 493 29.72 -1.17 16.36
CA LYS A 493 30.02 -2.16 15.31
C LYS A 493 29.26 -1.82 14.02
N SER A 494 29.89 -2.07 12.88
CA SER A 494 29.22 -1.98 11.58
C SER A 494 28.34 -3.20 11.35
N LEU A 495 27.08 -2.95 10.97
CA LEU A 495 26.17 -3.99 10.50
C LEU A 495 26.33 -4.13 8.97
N TYR A 496 26.21 -5.35 8.45
CA TYR A 496 26.27 -5.62 7.02
C TYR A 496 25.19 -6.64 6.61
N PRO A 497 24.33 -6.33 5.61
CA PRO A 497 23.29 -7.23 5.13
C PRO A 497 23.85 -8.36 4.26
N TYR A 498 23.33 -9.56 4.39
CA TYR A 498 23.59 -10.67 3.45
C TYR A 498 22.29 -11.38 3.09
N PRO A 499 22.14 -11.91 1.87
CA PRO A 499 20.94 -12.64 1.52
C PRO A 499 20.97 -14.02 2.21
N ALA A 500 19.87 -14.44 2.81
CA ALA A 500 19.81 -15.70 3.59
C ALA A 500 20.15 -16.96 2.78
N SER A 501 20.06 -16.88 1.45
CA SER A 501 20.51 -17.84 0.43
C SER A 501 22.04 -18.10 0.45
N ALA A 502 22.83 -17.15 0.94
CA ALA A 502 24.30 -17.16 0.85
C ALA A 502 24.99 -17.13 2.24
N PRO A 503 24.81 -18.16 3.09
CA PRO A 503 25.43 -18.20 4.43
C PRO A 503 26.97 -18.21 4.40
N ARG A 504 27.59 -18.47 3.25
CA ARG A 504 29.05 -18.34 3.06
C ARG A 504 29.56 -16.90 3.16
N ASP A 505 28.69 -15.90 2.94
CA ASP A 505 29.07 -14.50 3.09
C ASP A 505 29.15 -14.09 4.58
N LEU A 506 28.38 -14.73 5.47
CA LEU A 506 28.37 -14.45 6.91
C LEU A 506 29.77 -14.60 7.53
N LEU A 507 30.46 -15.70 7.25
CA LEU A 507 31.82 -15.95 7.74
C LEU A 507 32.78 -14.82 7.34
N LEU A 508 32.74 -14.38 6.08
CA LEU A 508 33.57 -13.28 5.60
C LEU A 508 33.18 -11.93 6.22
N ILE A 509 31.89 -11.71 6.53
CA ILE A 509 31.42 -10.50 7.22
C ILE A 509 31.97 -10.46 8.66
N GLU A 510 31.95 -11.58 9.37
CA GLU A 510 32.45 -11.72 10.73
C GLU A 510 33.98 -11.62 10.80
N GLU A 511 34.69 -12.27 9.87
CA GLU A 511 36.15 -12.11 9.69
C GLU A 511 36.56 -10.65 9.47
N LEU A 512 35.72 -9.85 8.78
CA LEU A 512 35.94 -8.43 8.54
C LEU A 512 35.49 -7.53 9.71
N GLY A 513 35.16 -8.12 10.87
CA GLY A 513 34.82 -7.40 12.10
C GLY A 513 33.42 -6.78 12.12
N MET A 514 32.56 -7.16 11.18
CA MET A 514 31.18 -6.66 11.05
C MET A 514 30.17 -7.68 11.62
N ILE A 515 28.94 -7.22 11.88
CA ILE A 515 27.82 -8.10 12.26
C ILE A 515 26.97 -8.36 11.02
N GLY A 516 26.85 -9.62 10.59
CA GLY A 516 25.95 -10.02 9.52
C GLY A 516 24.48 -9.89 9.93
N ARG A 517 23.64 -9.32 9.07
CA ARG A 517 22.17 -9.35 9.21
C ARG A 517 21.54 -10.01 7.98
N PRO A 518 20.74 -11.09 8.14
CA PRO A 518 20.06 -11.70 7.01
C PRO A 518 18.99 -10.75 6.43
N VAL A 519 18.84 -10.77 5.11
CA VAL A 519 17.77 -10.11 4.35
C VAL A 519 17.26 -11.02 3.24
N HIS A 520 16.11 -10.68 2.65
CA HIS A 520 15.64 -11.34 1.43
C HIS A 520 16.52 -10.95 0.22
N GLU A 521 16.72 -11.90 -0.70
CA GLU A 521 17.53 -11.73 -1.92
C GLU A 521 17.10 -10.51 -2.74
N HIS A 522 15.79 -10.28 -2.91
CA HIS A 522 15.29 -9.15 -3.69
C HIS A 522 15.60 -7.80 -3.03
N VAL A 523 15.53 -7.70 -1.69
CA VAL A 523 15.96 -6.50 -0.96
C VAL A 523 17.45 -6.26 -1.13
N MET A 524 18.27 -7.32 -1.06
CA MET A 524 19.71 -7.22 -1.25
C MET A 524 20.06 -6.71 -2.66
N GLN A 525 19.52 -7.33 -3.71
CA GLN A 525 19.87 -7.00 -5.10
C GLN A 525 19.18 -5.71 -5.59
N LYS A 526 17.86 -5.56 -5.40
CA LYS A 526 17.07 -4.46 -5.98
C LYS A 526 17.15 -3.15 -5.18
N ILE A 527 17.52 -3.19 -3.90
CA ILE A 527 17.52 -2.02 -3.02
C ILE A 527 18.93 -1.74 -2.48
N LEU A 528 19.55 -2.69 -1.77
CA LEU A 528 20.78 -2.43 -1.00
C LEU A 528 22.05 -2.38 -1.86
N HIS A 529 22.16 -3.25 -2.87
CA HIS A 529 23.18 -3.15 -3.92
C HIS A 529 22.88 -1.99 -4.88
N ALA A 530 21.62 -1.84 -5.35
CA ALA A 530 21.25 -0.84 -6.35
C ALA A 530 21.43 0.61 -5.88
N SER A 531 21.13 0.92 -4.62
CA SER A 531 21.40 2.23 -4.00
C SER A 531 22.89 2.49 -3.72
N GLY A 532 23.77 1.49 -3.90
CA GLY A 532 25.18 1.56 -3.53
C GLY A 532 25.44 1.65 -2.02
N ALA A 533 24.41 1.56 -1.18
CA ALA A 533 24.49 1.64 0.28
C ALA A 533 25.39 0.54 0.87
N PHE A 534 25.27 -0.66 0.31
CA PHE A 534 26.13 -1.79 0.60
C PHE A 534 26.71 -2.31 -0.72
N ASN A 535 28.03 -2.33 -0.82
CA ASN A 535 28.73 -2.97 -1.94
C ASN A 535 28.92 -4.45 -1.61
N ARG A 536 28.75 -5.36 -2.58
CA ARG A 536 29.00 -6.81 -2.45
C ARG A 536 30.22 -7.11 -1.58
N ILE A 537 30.11 -8.02 -0.61
CA ILE A 537 31.11 -8.20 0.44
C ILE A 537 32.51 -8.49 -0.13
N HIS A 538 32.59 -9.31 -1.18
CA HIS A 538 33.85 -9.59 -1.87
C HIS A 538 34.51 -8.35 -2.50
N HIS A 539 33.75 -7.34 -2.95
CA HIS A 539 34.30 -6.04 -3.40
C HIS A 539 34.77 -5.16 -2.23
N HIS A 540 34.29 -5.39 -1.01
CA HIS A 540 34.86 -4.75 0.18
C HIS A 540 36.17 -5.44 0.59
N ALA A 541 36.16 -6.77 0.62
CA ALA A 541 37.30 -7.62 0.90
C ALA A 541 38.46 -7.39 -0.10
N GLU A 542 38.17 -7.37 -1.41
CA GLU A 542 39.12 -7.00 -2.47
C GLU A 542 39.74 -5.62 -2.23
N ARG A 543 38.95 -4.61 -1.84
CA ARG A 543 39.48 -3.27 -1.56
C ARG A 543 40.35 -3.21 -0.30
N ILE A 544 40.19 -4.13 0.65
CA ILE A 544 41.08 -4.25 1.81
C ILE A 544 42.37 -4.97 1.38
N LEU A 545 42.28 -6.10 0.68
CA LEU A 545 43.42 -6.81 0.10
C LEU A 545 44.30 -5.91 -0.77
N LEU A 546 43.70 -5.11 -1.66
CA LEU A 546 44.41 -4.15 -2.52
C LEU A 546 45.04 -2.96 -1.77
N ARG A 547 44.78 -2.80 -0.47
CA ARG A 547 45.30 -1.75 0.42
C ARG A 547 46.18 -2.28 1.55
N SER A 548 46.16 -3.57 1.86
CA SER A 548 47.01 -4.19 2.87
C SER A 548 48.49 -3.90 2.59
N PRO A 549 49.32 -3.66 3.63
CA PRO A 549 50.74 -3.39 3.44
C PRO A 549 51.47 -4.66 2.95
N PRO A 550 52.56 -4.52 2.15
CA PRO A 550 53.35 -5.66 1.68
C PRO A 550 53.84 -6.55 2.82
N HIS A 551 53.81 -7.87 2.59
CA HIS A 551 54.40 -8.82 3.53
C HIS A 551 55.92 -8.88 3.32
N GLN A 552 56.69 -8.74 4.40
CA GLN A 552 58.16 -8.63 4.34
C GLN A 552 58.88 -9.98 4.49
N LYS A 553 58.27 -10.99 5.13
CA LYS A 553 58.92 -12.30 5.32
C LYS A 553 58.79 -13.15 4.05
N PRO A 554 59.78 -14.02 3.75
CA PRO A 554 59.64 -14.98 2.66
C PRO A 554 58.51 -15.98 2.97
N ILE A 555 57.79 -16.41 1.92
CA ILE A 555 56.72 -17.40 2.01
C ILE A 555 57.10 -18.59 1.11
N THR A 556 57.19 -19.77 1.73
CA THR A 556 57.52 -21.04 1.08
C THR A 556 56.55 -21.33 -0.07
N GLY A 557 57.07 -21.64 -1.26
CA GLY A 557 56.28 -21.81 -2.49
C GLY A 557 55.92 -20.54 -3.26
N PHE A 558 56.10 -19.33 -2.71
CA PHE A 558 55.73 -18.09 -3.42
C PHE A 558 56.54 -17.88 -4.71
N LYS A 559 57.82 -18.29 -4.72
CA LYS A 559 58.65 -18.32 -5.94
C LYS A 559 58.07 -19.24 -7.03
N ARG A 560 57.36 -20.31 -6.67
CA ARG A 560 56.71 -21.24 -7.61
C ARG A 560 55.44 -20.64 -8.18
N LEU A 561 54.56 -20.07 -7.34
CA LEU A 561 53.37 -19.34 -7.80
C LEU A 561 53.76 -18.23 -8.79
N ARG A 562 54.80 -17.43 -8.48
CA ARG A 562 55.30 -16.36 -9.36
C ARG A 562 55.65 -16.87 -10.76
N ARG A 563 56.38 -17.99 -10.87
CA ARG A 563 56.69 -18.63 -12.17
C ARG A 563 55.43 -19.09 -12.90
N ALA A 564 54.51 -19.75 -12.18
CA ALA A 564 53.26 -20.26 -12.78
C ALA A 564 52.39 -19.12 -13.32
N ILE A 565 52.21 -18.05 -12.56
CA ILE A 565 51.46 -16.86 -12.99
C ILE A 565 52.11 -16.23 -14.24
N SER A 566 53.44 -15.99 -14.24
CA SER A 566 54.12 -15.44 -15.42
C SER A 566 54.07 -16.34 -16.65
N SER A 567 54.06 -17.67 -16.46
CA SER A 567 53.92 -18.64 -17.56
C SER A 567 52.50 -18.69 -18.13
N ILE A 568 51.48 -18.40 -17.32
CA ILE A 568 50.07 -18.38 -17.72
C ILE A 568 49.69 -17.03 -18.35
N PHE A 569 50.27 -15.94 -17.86
CA PHE A 569 49.99 -14.57 -18.29
C PHE A 569 51.27 -13.89 -18.80
N PRO A 570 51.62 -14.03 -20.10
CA PRO A 570 52.81 -13.40 -20.69
C PRO A 570 53.03 -11.90 -20.44
N PRO A 571 51.99 -11.02 -20.32
CA PRO A 571 52.21 -9.60 -19.98
C PRO A 571 52.44 -9.34 -18.48
N VAL A 572 52.59 -10.38 -17.65
CA VAL A 572 52.79 -10.31 -16.19
C VAL A 572 54.20 -10.82 -15.87
N GLY A 573 55.11 -9.88 -15.59
CA GLY A 573 56.48 -10.20 -15.19
C GLY A 573 56.54 -10.92 -13.84
N VAL A 574 57.69 -11.52 -13.54
CA VAL A 574 57.85 -12.30 -12.30
C VAL A 574 57.63 -11.43 -11.06
N ASP A 575 57.99 -10.14 -11.11
CA ASP A 575 57.80 -9.13 -10.04
C ASP A 575 56.41 -8.45 -10.05
N ASP A 576 55.49 -8.93 -10.88
CA ASP A 576 54.09 -8.46 -10.93
C ASP A 576 53.14 -9.28 -10.04
N VAL A 577 53.67 -10.07 -9.11
CA VAL A 577 52.90 -10.68 -8.00
C VAL A 577 53.47 -10.19 -6.66
N ILE A 578 52.61 -9.67 -5.79
CA ILE A 578 52.97 -9.13 -4.47
C ILE A 578 52.13 -9.83 -3.40
N VAL A 579 52.74 -10.28 -2.31
CA VAL A 579 52.01 -10.71 -1.10
C VAL A 579 51.86 -9.54 -0.13
N VAL A 580 50.70 -9.44 0.50
CA VAL A 580 50.35 -8.42 1.49
C VAL A 580 49.83 -9.03 2.79
N ASN A 581 49.89 -8.27 3.87
CA ASN A 581 49.34 -8.64 5.17
C ASN A 581 47.79 -8.61 5.12
N TYR A 582 47.21 -9.71 4.65
CA TYR A 582 45.77 -9.93 4.56
C TYR A 582 45.46 -11.36 4.99
N THR A 583 44.71 -11.53 6.07
CA THR A 583 44.49 -12.80 6.77
C THR A 583 43.13 -13.44 6.50
N HIS A 584 42.16 -12.67 6.03
CA HIS A 584 40.79 -13.15 5.76
C HIS A 584 40.75 -14.25 4.69
N SER A 585 39.73 -15.10 4.71
CA SER A 585 39.58 -16.28 3.86
C SER A 585 39.40 -15.94 2.39
N ARG A 586 38.70 -14.83 2.05
CA ARG A 586 38.39 -14.47 0.66
C ARG A 586 38.41 -12.96 0.40
N PRO A 587 38.84 -12.49 -0.79
CA PRO A 587 39.60 -13.25 -1.80
C PRO A 587 41.06 -13.47 -1.35
N LYS A 588 41.69 -14.56 -1.78
CA LYS A 588 43.12 -14.83 -1.50
C LYS A 588 44.09 -14.20 -2.50
N ILE A 589 43.66 -13.96 -3.73
CA ILE A 589 44.47 -13.31 -4.77
C ILE A 589 43.56 -12.59 -5.76
N VAL A 590 43.98 -11.41 -6.24
CA VAL A 590 43.22 -10.57 -7.18
C VAL A 590 44.12 -9.86 -8.20
N TRP A 591 43.62 -9.65 -9.42
CA TRP A 591 44.28 -8.82 -10.43
C TRP A 591 44.01 -7.33 -10.21
N ASN A 592 45.05 -6.55 -9.91
CA ASN A 592 44.99 -5.10 -9.83
C ASN A 592 45.29 -4.46 -11.20
N GLY A 593 44.26 -4.35 -12.04
CA GLY A 593 44.39 -3.76 -13.39
C GLY A 593 44.95 -2.33 -13.44
N LYS A 594 44.87 -1.55 -12.35
CA LYS A 594 45.50 -0.21 -12.27
C LYS A 594 47.02 -0.27 -12.07
N LYS A 595 47.52 -1.26 -11.32
CA LYS A 595 48.96 -1.48 -11.11
C LYS A 595 49.58 -2.46 -12.11
N LYS A 596 48.75 -3.19 -12.87
CA LYS A 596 49.12 -4.37 -13.67
C LYS A 596 49.86 -5.43 -12.84
N LYS A 597 49.38 -5.71 -11.63
CA LYS A 597 49.96 -6.72 -10.72
C LYS A 597 48.89 -7.57 -10.04
N PHE A 598 49.20 -8.83 -9.78
CA PHE A 598 48.44 -9.67 -8.84
C PHE A 598 48.80 -9.31 -7.40
N ILE A 599 47.80 -9.16 -6.54
CA ILE A 599 47.94 -8.94 -5.10
C ILE A 599 47.38 -10.16 -4.38
N MET A 600 48.19 -10.81 -3.55
CA MET A 600 47.89 -12.04 -2.82
C MET A 600 47.88 -11.78 -1.32
N GLY A 601 46.92 -12.34 -0.58
CA GLY A 601 46.96 -12.38 0.88
C GLY A 601 47.88 -13.46 1.41
N LEU A 602 47.92 -13.66 2.73
CA LEU A 602 48.68 -14.77 3.29
C LEU A 602 48.01 -16.12 2.97
N PRO A 603 48.77 -17.15 2.59
CA PRO A 603 48.21 -18.49 2.43
C PRO A 603 47.77 -19.05 3.79
N GLU A 604 46.79 -19.95 3.77
CA GLU A 604 46.35 -20.66 4.97
C GLU A 604 47.29 -21.82 5.29
N ASN A 605 47.45 -22.12 6.58
CA ASN A 605 48.17 -23.30 7.03
C ASN A 605 47.42 -24.55 6.57
N CYS A 606 48.11 -25.48 5.90
CA CYS A 606 47.51 -26.75 5.49
C CYS A 606 47.29 -27.65 6.71
N SER A 607 46.05 -28.12 6.88
CA SER A 607 45.66 -29.11 7.90
C SER A 607 46.55 -30.35 7.89
N ASP A 608 46.92 -30.79 6.69
CA ASP A 608 47.57 -32.08 6.44
C ASP A 608 49.09 -32.00 6.61
N HIS A 609 49.64 -30.77 6.66
CA HIS A 609 51.07 -30.48 6.73
C HIS A 609 51.36 -29.43 7.83
N ALA A 610 50.98 -29.77 9.07
CA ALA A 610 51.02 -28.88 10.24
C ALA A 610 52.43 -28.32 10.59
N ALA A 611 53.50 -28.89 10.04
CA ALA A 611 54.87 -28.37 10.18
C ALA A 611 55.12 -27.03 9.46
N GLY A 612 54.19 -26.57 8.61
CA GLY A 612 54.40 -25.42 7.72
C GLY A 612 55.18 -25.81 6.46
N GLY A 613 55.64 -24.83 5.68
CA GLY A 613 56.51 -25.05 4.51
C GLY A 613 55.88 -25.78 3.30
N CYS A 614 54.66 -26.29 3.42
CA CYS A 614 54.01 -27.03 2.34
C CYS A 614 53.60 -26.15 1.14
N LEU A 615 53.51 -26.79 -0.03
CA LEU A 615 53.20 -26.16 -1.31
C LEU A 615 51.73 -26.37 -1.76
N CYS A 616 50.91 -27.06 -0.96
CA CYS A 616 49.53 -27.43 -1.30
C CYS A 616 48.64 -26.23 -1.65
N TRP A 617 48.95 -25.05 -1.12
CA TRP A 617 48.23 -23.81 -1.37
C TRP A 617 48.51 -23.20 -2.76
N VAL A 618 49.61 -23.55 -3.43
CA VAL A 618 50.03 -22.94 -4.72
C VAL A 618 49.00 -23.21 -5.82
N GLY A 619 48.46 -24.43 -5.89
CA GLY A 619 47.45 -24.82 -6.87
C GLY A 619 46.14 -24.03 -6.77
N PRO A 620 45.45 -24.05 -5.61
CA PRO A 620 44.23 -23.27 -5.39
C PRO A 620 44.41 -21.77 -5.67
N GLN A 621 45.50 -21.16 -5.21
CA GLN A 621 45.80 -19.75 -5.46
C GLN A 621 46.00 -19.48 -6.96
N LEU A 622 46.62 -20.40 -7.71
CA LEU A 622 46.77 -20.27 -9.16
C LEU A 622 45.43 -20.28 -9.91
N PHE A 623 44.49 -21.14 -9.51
CA PHE A 623 43.13 -21.13 -10.07
C PHE A 623 42.38 -19.83 -9.72
N MET A 624 42.47 -19.35 -8.47
CA MET A 624 41.88 -18.07 -8.06
C MET A 624 42.47 -16.87 -8.81
N ALA A 625 43.76 -16.91 -9.18
CA ALA A 625 44.38 -15.89 -10.03
C ALA A 625 43.79 -15.91 -11.46
N VAL A 626 43.52 -17.09 -12.01
CA VAL A 626 42.88 -17.26 -13.33
C VAL A 626 41.42 -16.81 -13.33
N ASP A 627 40.68 -17.13 -12.27
CA ASP A 627 39.33 -16.61 -12.07
C ASP A 627 39.33 -15.08 -11.97
N SER A 628 40.22 -14.49 -11.15
CA SER A 628 40.32 -13.03 -11.04
C SER A 628 40.78 -12.35 -12.33
N TRP A 629 41.65 -12.96 -13.13
CA TRP A 629 42.04 -12.43 -14.44
C TRP A 629 40.85 -12.42 -15.42
N ARG A 630 40.12 -13.53 -15.51
CA ARG A 630 38.91 -13.65 -16.33
C ARG A 630 37.90 -12.57 -15.97
N ASP A 631 37.68 -12.35 -14.68
CA ASP A 631 36.66 -11.42 -14.19
C ASP A 631 37.03 -9.94 -14.46
N LYS A 632 38.27 -9.63 -14.89
CA LYS A 632 38.70 -8.28 -15.32
C LYS A 632 38.91 -8.13 -16.84
N HIS A 633 39.18 -9.20 -17.60
CA HIS A 633 39.44 -9.16 -19.06
C HIS A 633 38.37 -9.86 -19.92
N GLY A 634 37.43 -10.58 -19.32
CA GLY A 634 36.42 -11.37 -20.01
C GLY A 634 36.93 -12.74 -20.50
N SER A 635 36.06 -13.47 -21.21
CA SER A 635 36.30 -14.86 -21.62
C SER A 635 37.24 -15.07 -22.81
N LYS A 636 37.67 -14.00 -23.50
CA LYS A 636 38.49 -14.11 -24.72
C LYS A 636 39.99 -14.34 -24.44
N GLU A 637 40.46 -13.95 -23.27
CA GLU A 637 41.88 -14.04 -22.87
C GLU A 637 42.12 -15.07 -21.76
N THR A 638 41.17 -15.99 -21.53
CA THR A 638 41.27 -16.95 -20.42
C THR A 638 42.16 -18.15 -20.75
N PRO A 639 43.17 -18.45 -19.92
CA PRO A 639 43.94 -19.69 -20.00
C PRO A 639 43.03 -20.92 -19.92
N SER A 640 43.29 -21.94 -20.74
CA SER A 640 42.59 -23.22 -20.63
C SER A 640 43.00 -23.96 -19.36
N ARG A 641 42.10 -24.78 -18.78
CA ARG A 641 42.44 -25.63 -17.62
C ARG A 641 43.72 -26.44 -17.83
N THR A 642 43.94 -26.96 -19.03
CA THR A 642 45.16 -27.69 -19.42
C THR A 642 46.42 -26.83 -19.33
N ALA A 643 46.35 -25.54 -19.69
CA ALA A 643 47.47 -24.61 -19.54
C ALA A 643 47.76 -24.31 -18.06
N VAL A 644 46.72 -24.12 -17.23
CA VAL A 644 46.86 -23.90 -15.79
C VAL A 644 47.50 -25.13 -15.11
N CYS A 645 47.02 -26.33 -15.40
CA CYS A 645 47.61 -27.56 -14.86
C CYS A 645 49.05 -27.78 -15.34
N ARG A 646 49.38 -27.46 -16.61
CA ARG A 646 50.75 -27.55 -17.13
C ARG A 646 51.70 -26.61 -16.38
N ALA A 647 51.32 -25.35 -16.22
CA ALA A 647 52.12 -24.36 -15.50
C ALA A 647 52.28 -24.71 -14.01
N LEU A 648 51.26 -25.31 -13.39
CA LEU A 648 51.35 -25.84 -12.02
C LEU A 648 52.36 -27.00 -11.93
N VAL A 649 52.29 -28.00 -12.82
CA VAL A 649 53.26 -29.11 -12.84
C VAL A 649 54.69 -28.57 -13.06
N GLN A 650 54.88 -27.66 -14.00
CA GLN A 650 56.18 -27.04 -14.29
C GLN A 650 56.72 -26.19 -13.14
N CYS A 651 55.88 -25.48 -12.37
CA CYS A 651 56.37 -24.75 -11.19
C CYS A 651 56.66 -25.65 -9.98
N MET A 652 56.12 -26.87 -9.96
CA MET A 652 56.30 -27.88 -8.91
C MET A 652 57.44 -28.86 -9.20
N GLU A 653 58.15 -28.70 -10.32
CA GLU A 653 59.32 -29.50 -10.64
C GLU A 653 60.43 -29.34 -9.57
N GLY A 654 61.08 -30.45 -9.21
CA GLY A 654 62.12 -30.49 -8.16
C GLY A 654 61.64 -30.48 -6.70
N SER A 655 60.33 -30.47 -6.41
CA SER A 655 59.81 -30.75 -5.05
C SER A 655 59.19 -32.14 -4.96
N PHE A 656 59.76 -33.00 -4.12
CA PHE A 656 59.12 -34.24 -3.66
C PHE A 656 58.24 -33.95 -2.44
N ASP A 657 57.19 -34.74 -2.27
CA ASP A 657 56.30 -34.77 -1.09
C ASP A 657 55.68 -33.41 -0.70
N MET A 658 55.44 -32.52 -1.68
CA MET A 658 54.82 -31.19 -1.52
C MET A 658 55.50 -30.25 -0.52
N MET A 659 56.71 -30.56 -0.05
CA MET A 659 57.50 -29.72 0.85
C MET A 659 58.64 -29.05 0.08
N GLU A 660 58.90 -27.77 0.36
CA GLU A 660 60.13 -27.12 -0.11
C GLU A 660 61.25 -27.49 0.87
N ARG A 661 62.30 -28.18 0.40
CA ARG A 661 63.47 -28.45 1.23
C ARG A 661 64.19 -27.13 1.49
N ASP A 662 64.40 -26.79 2.76
CA ASP A 662 65.24 -25.65 3.15
C ASP A 662 66.69 -25.92 2.72
N GLN A 663 67.04 -25.37 1.54
CA GLN A 663 68.42 -25.28 1.08
C GLN A 663 69.13 -24.20 1.89
N HIS A 664 69.56 -24.57 3.10
CA HIS A 664 70.64 -23.89 3.81
C HIS A 664 71.92 -24.04 2.98
N ILE A 665 72.09 -23.16 2.00
CA ILE A 665 73.39 -22.87 1.40
C ILE A 665 74.16 -22.09 2.46
N ALA A 666 75.14 -22.75 3.07
CA ALA A 666 76.14 -22.09 3.89
C ALA A 666 77.19 -21.48 2.95
N ASP A 667 77.00 -20.21 2.59
CA ASP A 667 78.03 -19.44 1.89
C ASP A 667 79.05 -18.94 2.93
N ASP A 668 80.26 -19.52 2.91
CA ASP A 668 81.38 -19.08 3.74
C ASP A 668 81.81 -17.64 3.38
N VAL A 669 81.84 -16.76 4.38
CA VAL A 669 82.43 -15.42 4.29
C VAL A 669 83.52 -15.30 5.35
N PRO A 670 84.81 -15.12 4.97
CA PRO A 670 85.92 -15.09 5.93
C PRO A 670 85.93 -13.80 6.76
N PRO A 671 86.48 -13.83 8.00
CA PRO A 671 86.44 -12.71 8.92
C PRO A 671 87.47 -11.62 8.60
N ILE A 672 87.06 -10.35 8.74
CA ILE A 672 87.97 -9.20 8.68
C ILE A 672 87.79 -8.32 9.93
N VAL A 673 88.82 -8.36 10.78
CA VAL A 673 89.45 -7.26 11.56
C VAL A 673 88.55 -6.28 12.35
N ARG A 674 88.82 -6.20 13.66
CA ARG A 674 88.35 -5.14 14.57
C ARG A 674 88.85 -3.75 14.14
N ILE A 675 88.04 -2.73 14.40
CA ILE A 675 88.54 -1.44 14.90
C ILE A 675 87.73 -1.12 16.17
N GLU A 676 88.40 -0.53 17.16
CA GLU A 676 87.85 -0.08 18.44
C GLU A 676 87.45 1.40 18.33
N ASP A 677 86.45 1.84 19.09
CA ASP A 677 86.40 3.20 19.64
C ASP A 677 85.40 3.25 20.81
N GLU A 678 85.61 4.20 21.72
CA GLU A 678 84.98 4.29 23.04
C GLU A 678 83.96 5.44 23.16
N ALA A 679 83.26 5.47 24.30
CA ALA A 679 82.44 6.60 24.80
C ALA A 679 81.16 6.95 23.99
N GLU A 680 80.17 7.66 24.55
CA GLU A 680 80.08 8.27 25.89
C GLU A 680 78.66 8.10 26.50
N GLU A 681 78.45 8.66 27.68
CA GLU A 681 77.29 8.46 28.56
C GLU A 681 76.03 9.25 28.12
N ASP A 682 74.85 8.82 28.55
CA ASP A 682 74.07 9.68 29.48
C ASP A 682 73.02 8.87 30.29
N HIS A 683 72.60 9.43 31.43
CA HIS A 683 71.64 8.89 32.38
C HIS A 683 70.18 9.24 32.04
N VAL A 684 69.23 8.54 32.65
CA VAL A 684 68.30 9.09 33.67
C VAL A 684 67.39 7.96 34.20
N ASP A 685 67.13 7.98 35.51
CA ASP A 685 66.34 7.00 36.25
C ASP A 685 64.83 7.02 35.94
N THR A 686 64.10 6.00 36.40
CA THR A 686 63.13 6.16 37.53
C THR A 686 62.45 4.83 37.90
N MET A 687 62.40 4.56 39.21
CA MET A 687 61.45 3.74 40.01
C MET A 687 60.25 3.04 39.31
N GLY A 688 59.72 1.89 39.78
CA GLY A 688 59.97 1.17 41.03
C GLY A 688 58.72 0.37 41.48
N ASP A 689 58.82 -0.26 42.66
CA ASP A 689 57.76 -0.91 43.47
C ASP A 689 56.86 -2.01 42.87
N ASP A 690 57.30 -3.24 43.14
CA ASP A 690 56.67 -4.20 44.07
C ASP A 690 55.28 -4.84 43.85
N THR A 691 55.31 -6.16 44.00
CA THR A 691 54.15 -7.05 44.22
C THR A 691 53.57 -6.90 45.62
N PRO A 692 52.38 -7.50 45.90
CA PRO A 692 52.46 -8.65 46.79
C PRO A 692 51.58 -9.85 46.42
N ARG A 693 52.06 -11.05 46.79
CA ARG A 693 51.27 -12.30 46.88
C ARG A 693 50.38 -12.28 48.14
N ASN A 694 49.20 -12.93 48.11
CA ASN A 694 48.95 -14.16 48.92
C ASN A 694 47.55 -14.81 48.78
N ARG A 695 47.54 -16.15 48.92
CA ARG A 695 46.56 -17.10 49.55
C ARG A 695 45.04 -16.93 49.34
N ARG A 696 44.27 -17.98 48.96
CA ARG A 696 43.87 -19.24 49.68
C ARG A 696 43.08 -18.97 50.98
N LEU A 697 41.94 -19.64 51.30
CA LEU A 697 41.13 -20.71 50.64
C LEU A 697 39.69 -20.18 50.39
N SER A 698 38.55 -20.86 50.14
CA SER A 698 38.02 -22.26 50.16
C SER A 698 36.83 -22.35 49.14
N GLY A 699 36.11 -23.45 48.86
CA GLY A 699 36.23 -24.89 49.20
C GLY A 699 34.85 -25.56 49.40
N VAL A 700 34.68 -26.82 48.95
CA VAL A 700 33.47 -27.71 49.14
C VAL A 700 32.23 -27.29 48.28
N SER A 701 31.37 -28.15 47.72
CA SER A 701 31.18 -29.63 47.75
C SER A 701 30.93 -30.27 46.36
N GLU A 702 31.03 -31.59 46.29
CA GLU A 702 30.62 -32.47 45.18
C GLU A 702 29.10 -32.74 45.15
N ALA A 703 28.58 -33.19 44.01
CA ALA A 703 27.41 -34.08 43.88
C ALA A 703 27.42 -34.78 42.50
N THR A 704 26.87 -36.00 42.41
CA THR A 704 27.08 -36.94 41.28
C THR A 704 25.80 -37.72 40.95
N VAL A 705 25.75 -38.41 39.80
CA VAL A 705 24.72 -39.42 39.37
C VAL A 705 23.31 -38.80 39.12
N THR A 706 22.34 -39.32 38.33
CA THR A 706 22.13 -40.65 37.71
C THR A 706 21.37 -40.58 36.36
N LEU A 707 21.41 -41.69 35.59
CA LEU A 707 20.54 -41.98 34.44
C LEU A 707 19.06 -42.14 34.83
N HIS A 708 18.13 -42.00 33.88
CA HIS A 708 17.34 -43.15 33.39
C HIS A 708 16.50 -42.90 32.11
N HIS A 709 16.18 -44.04 31.47
CA HIS A 709 15.22 -44.34 30.38
C HIS A 709 13.82 -43.66 30.51
N THR A 710 12.94 -43.60 29.50
CA THR A 710 12.37 -44.74 28.71
C THR A 710 11.68 -44.38 27.38
N HIS A 711 11.59 -45.39 26.49
CA HIS A 711 10.61 -45.71 25.41
C HIS A 711 10.03 -44.61 24.48
N GLY A 712 9.67 -44.90 23.22
CA GLY A 712 9.65 -46.15 22.43
C GLY A 712 9.76 -45.86 20.91
N SER A 713 10.14 -46.82 20.05
CA SER A 713 9.27 -47.81 19.35
C SER A 713 8.26 -47.16 18.37
N ASP A 714 8.07 -47.62 17.13
CA ASP A 714 8.46 -48.92 16.55
C ASP A 714 8.50 -48.91 14.99
N SER A 715 9.07 -49.99 14.40
CA SER A 715 8.94 -50.60 13.05
C SER A 715 8.69 -49.76 11.76
N GLY A 716 9.11 -50.18 10.57
CA GLY A 716 9.82 -51.38 10.13
C GLY A 716 10.64 -51.06 8.86
N SER A 717 11.81 -51.65 8.60
CA SER A 717 12.08 -53.05 8.26
C SER A 717 11.61 -53.45 6.86
N ASP A 718 12.56 -53.53 5.93
CA ASP A 718 12.55 -54.61 4.93
C ASP A 718 13.99 -54.99 4.58
N LEU A 719 14.26 -56.29 4.35
CA LEU A 719 15.60 -56.80 4.03
C LEU A 719 15.70 -57.18 2.55
N GLN A 720 16.85 -56.92 1.94
CA GLN A 720 17.35 -57.79 0.87
C GLN A 720 18.75 -58.30 1.17
N THR A 721 18.84 -59.62 1.25
CA THR A 721 20.05 -60.39 1.50
C THR A 721 20.92 -60.44 0.24
N VAL A 722 22.21 -60.14 0.35
CA VAL A 722 23.19 -60.43 -0.70
C VAL A 722 24.18 -61.47 -0.19
N VAL A 723 24.37 -62.54 -0.96
CA VAL A 723 25.16 -63.71 -0.56
C VAL A 723 26.65 -63.43 -0.76
N ALA A 724 27.44 -63.70 0.28
CA ALA A 724 28.91 -63.64 0.20
C ALA A 724 29.47 -65.00 -0.28
N SER A 725 29.92 -65.06 -1.54
CA SER A 725 30.70 -66.19 -2.07
C SER A 725 32.19 -65.84 -2.07
N GLY A 726 32.95 -66.41 -1.13
CA GLY A 726 34.39 -66.21 -1.06
C GLY A 726 35.15 -67.00 -2.14
N HIS A 727 36.04 -66.32 -2.87
CA HIS A 727 37.10 -66.97 -3.66
C HIS A 727 38.40 -66.19 -3.50
N GLU A 728 39.42 -66.86 -2.96
CA GLU A 728 40.76 -66.30 -2.81
C GLU A 728 41.43 -66.12 -4.17
N THR A 729 42.14 -65.01 -4.35
CA THR A 729 43.00 -64.77 -5.52
C THR A 729 44.34 -64.16 -5.07
N PRO A 730 45.46 -64.47 -5.75
CA PRO A 730 46.80 -64.12 -5.28
C PRO A 730 47.07 -62.60 -5.35
N PRO A 731 48.01 -62.09 -4.52
CA PRO A 731 48.22 -60.65 -4.34
C PRO A 731 48.65 -59.96 -5.64
N ARG A 732 47.83 -59.00 -6.09
CA ARG A 732 48.18 -58.06 -7.17
C ARG A 732 48.87 -56.82 -6.62
N SER A 733 49.77 -56.24 -7.42
CA SER A 733 50.50 -55.00 -7.07
C SER A 733 49.55 -53.86 -6.67
N PRO A 734 49.84 -53.09 -5.60
CA PRO A 734 48.96 -52.02 -5.10
C PRO A 734 48.67 -50.93 -6.13
N LEU A 735 49.54 -50.74 -7.13
CA LEU A 735 49.31 -49.80 -8.24
C LEU A 735 48.08 -50.18 -9.08
N SER A 736 47.73 -51.47 -9.18
CA SER A 736 46.59 -51.92 -9.99
C SER A 736 45.23 -51.58 -9.35
N GLY A 737 45.14 -51.58 -8.01
CA GLY A 737 43.93 -51.16 -7.31
C GLY A 737 43.63 -49.67 -7.50
N ILE A 738 44.68 -48.84 -7.45
CA ILE A 738 44.58 -47.39 -7.69
C ILE A 738 44.18 -47.12 -9.14
N PHE A 739 44.83 -47.76 -10.13
CA PHE A 739 44.47 -47.59 -11.54
C PHE A 739 43.03 -48.01 -11.85
N ASN A 740 42.58 -49.16 -11.35
CA ASN A 740 41.20 -49.61 -11.54
C ASN A 740 40.20 -48.67 -10.84
N GLY A 741 40.51 -48.20 -9.63
CA GLY A 741 39.67 -47.21 -8.93
C GLY A 741 39.57 -45.87 -9.68
N VAL A 742 40.65 -45.41 -10.31
CA VAL A 742 40.63 -44.20 -11.15
C VAL A 742 39.86 -44.44 -12.45
N ILE A 743 40.01 -45.59 -13.11
CA ILE A 743 39.25 -45.94 -14.32
C ILE A 743 37.75 -45.99 -14.02
N ASP A 744 37.37 -46.64 -12.92
CA ASP A 744 35.96 -46.78 -12.51
C ASP A 744 35.35 -45.44 -12.04
N LEU A 745 36.13 -44.58 -11.39
CA LEU A 745 35.74 -43.19 -11.09
C LEU A 745 35.58 -42.36 -12.37
N CYS A 746 36.46 -42.52 -13.35
CA CYS A 746 36.35 -41.86 -14.66
C CYS A 746 35.15 -42.38 -15.47
N GLN A 747 34.84 -43.68 -15.42
CA GLN A 747 33.66 -44.25 -16.07
C GLN A 747 32.36 -43.76 -15.41
N ARG A 748 32.29 -43.71 -14.08
CA ARG A 748 31.15 -43.10 -13.36
C ARG A 748 31.03 -41.61 -13.65
N GLY A 749 32.14 -40.88 -13.76
CA GLY A 749 32.16 -39.47 -14.18
C GLY A 749 31.69 -39.25 -15.62
N LEU A 750 32.06 -40.14 -16.56
CA LEU A 750 31.58 -40.12 -17.94
C LEU A 750 30.07 -40.45 -18.03
N GLN A 751 29.59 -41.42 -17.25
CA GLN A 751 28.16 -41.74 -17.17
C GLN A 751 27.36 -40.55 -16.62
N GLN A 752 27.82 -39.92 -15.52
CA GLN A 752 27.20 -38.71 -14.98
C GLN A 752 27.25 -37.54 -15.98
N ALA A 753 28.35 -37.35 -16.70
CA ALA A 753 28.43 -36.35 -17.77
C ALA A 753 27.40 -36.61 -18.88
N SER A 754 27.25 -37.86 -19.34
CA SER A 754 26.24 -38.21 -20.35
C SER A 754 24.80 -38.00 -19.87
N GLY A 755 24.52 -38.25 -18.58
CA GLY A 755 23.23 -37.94 -17.96
C GLY A 755 22.95 -36.44 -17.93
N ILE A 756 23.94 -35.63 -17.52
CA ILE A 756 23.83 -34.16 -17.50
C ILE A 756 23.71 -33.59 -18.91
N GLU A 757 24.35 -34.19 -19.93
CA GLU A 757 24.19 -33.77 -21.33
C GLU A 757 22.81 -34.15 -21.90
N ALA A 758 22.24 -35.28 -21.50
CA ALA A 758 20.86 -35.65 -21.84
C ALA A 758 19.83 -34.73 -21.16
N GLU A 759 19.98 -34.45 -19.86
CA GLU A 759 19.15 -33.49 -19.11
C GLU A 759 19.29 -32.06 -19.68
N ARG A 760 20.49 -31.67 -20.12
CA ARG A 760 20.72 -30.41 -20.82
C ARG A 760 20.14 -30.39 -22.24
N ALA A 761 19.91 -31.55 -22.86
CA ALA A 761 19.23 -31.66 -24.15
C ALA A 761 17.70 -31.54 -23.98
N THR A 762 17.10 -32.18 -22.96
CA THR A 762 15.67 -31.99 -22.63
C THR A 762 15.40 -30.56 -22.20
N LEU A 763 16.19 -29.98 -21.28
CA LEU A 763 16.05 -28.58 -20.89
C LEU A 763 16.22 -27.58 -22.05
N LYS A 764 16.98 -27.94 -23.10
CA LYS A 764 17.05 -27.16 -24.35
C LYS A 764 15.81 -27.34 -25.24
N SER A 765 15.23 -28.54 -25.30
CA SER A 765 13.96 -28.80 -25.97
C SER A 765 12.83 -27.99 -25.33
N ASP A 766 12.76 -28.02 -24.00
CA ASP A 766 11.73 -27.33 -23.23
C ASP A 766 11.91 -25.80 -23.30
N ALA A 767 13.16 -25.32 -23.31
CA ALA A 767 13.46 -23.91 -23.59
C ALA A 767 13.04 -23.48 -25.01
N ALA A 768 13.25 -24.32 -26.04
CA ALA A 768 12.81 -24.01 -27.40
C ALA A 768 11.27 -23.99 -27.55
N LEU A 769 10.57 -24.90 -26.85
CA LEU A 769 9.11 -24.87 -26.72
C LEU A 769 8.61 -23.61 -25.97
N SER A 770 9.34 -23.18 -24.94
CA SER A 770 9.09 -21.90 -24.26
C SER A 770 9.30 -20.70 -25.20
N ASP A 771 10.43 -20.64 -25.91
CA ASP A 771 10.79 -19.51 -26.77
C ASP A 771 9.83 -19.37 -27.97
N THR A 772 9.41 -20.47 -28.59
CA THR A 772 8.37 -20.45 -29.64
C THR A 772 7.01 -19.99 -29.10
N THR A 773 6.65 -20.38 -27.88
CA THR A 773 5.42 -19.89 -27.22
C THR A 773 5.50 -18.40 -26.89
N ILE A 774 6.65 -17.92 -26.41
CA ILE A 774 6.92 -16.50 -26.14
C ILE A 774 6.88 -15.69 -27.44
N GLN A 775 7.44 -16.21 -28.54
CA GLN A 775 7.42 -15.56 -29.85
C GLN A 775 5.99 -15.45 -30.40
N ALA A 776 5.19 -16.51 -30.31
CA ALA A 776 3.77 -16.47 -30.71
C ALA A 776 2.94 -15.50 -29.86
N LEU A 777 3.22 -15.38 -28.56
CA LEU A 777 2.58 -14.39 -27.68
C LEU A 777 3.02 -12.96 -28.02
N HIS A 778 4.28 -12.74 -28.40
CA HIS A 778 4.76 -11.44 -28.89
C HIS A 778 4.11 -11.05 -30.22
N GLU A 779 3.96 -11.98 -31.16
CA GLU A 779 3.29 -11.75 -32.44
C GLU A 779 1.80 -11.45 -32.25
N GLN A 780 1.10 -12.20 -31.38
CA GLN A 780 -0.28 -11.91 -30.99
C GLN A 780 -0.42 -10.55 -30.28
N ALA A 781 0.55 -10.15 -29.46
CA ALA A 781 0.56 -8.84 -28.81
C ALA A 781 0.77 -7.70 -29.83
N SER A 782 1.67 -7.89 -30.80
CA SER A 782 1.89 -6.94 -31.90
C SER A 782 0.62 -6.78 -32.75
N GLN A 783 -0.01 -7.88 -33.14
CA GLN A 783 -1.27 -7.87 -33.89
C GLN A 783 -2.37 -7.08 -33.14
N ARG A 784 -2.50 -7.29 -31.83
CA ARG A 784 -3.46 -6.54 -31.00
C ARG A 784 -3.13 -5.05 -30.89
N GLN A 785 -1.85 -4.66 -30.86
CA GLN A 785 -1.45 -3.24 -30.91
C GLN A 785 -1.80 -2.59 -32.25
N ASP A 786 -1.64 -3.32 -33.35
CA ASP A 786 -2.01 -2.85 -34.69
C ASP A 786 -3.52 -2.68 -34.85
N ASP A 787 -4.33 -3.58 -34.29
CA ASP A 787 -5.78 -3.46 -34.33
C ASP A 787 -6.30 -2.33 -33.41
N VAL A 788 -5.68 -2.11 -32.25
CA VAL A 788 -5.94 -0.92 -31.41
C VAL A 788 -5.55 0.39 -32.11
N ARG A 789 -4.47 0.38 -32.90
CA ARG A 789 -4.05 1.55 -33.72
C ARG A 789 -5.09 1.87 -34.79
N LYS A 790 -5.54 0.88 -35.58
CA LYS A 790 -6.61 1.06 -36.59
C LYS A 790 -7.91 1.59 -35.97
N LEU A 791 -8.27 1.11 -34.77
CA LEU A 791 -9.47 1.59 -34.05
C LEU A 791 -9.35 3.05 -33.61
N ARG A 792 -8.14 3.54 -33.27
CA ARG A 792 -7.90 4.97 -32.99
C ARG A 792 -7.99 5.82 -34.25
N GLU A 793 -7.40 5.38 -35.34
CA GLU A 793 -7.48 6.05 -36.66
C GLU A 793 -8.95 6.15 -37.13
N GLN A 794 -9.77 5.12 -36.89
CA GLN A 794 -11.21 5.16 -37.14
C GLN A 794 -11.97 6.11 -36.20
N LEU A 795 -11.58 6.20 -34.92
CA LEU A 795 -12.20 7.11 -33.96
C LEU A 795 -11.93 8.58 -34.34
N GLU A 796 -10.68 8.93 -34.63
CA GLU A 796 -10.24 10.27 -35.04
C GLU A 796 -10.94 10.74 -36.33
N LEU A 797 -11.16 9.81 -37.27
CA LEU A 797 -11.98 10.06 -38.47
C LEU A 797 -13.45 10.37 -38.11
N LYS A 798 -14.04 9.66 -37.14
CA LYS A 798 -15.43 9.89 -36.69
C LYS A 798 -15.60 11.14 -35.83
N GLU A 799 -14.61 11.52 -35.05
CA GLU A 799 -14.58 12.82 -34.36
C GLU A 799 -14.50 13.96 -35.39
N SER A 800 -13.69 13.80 -36.45
CA SER A 800 -13.61 14.75 -37.57
C SER A 800 -14.94 14.89 -38.34
N GLU A 801 -15.65 13.79 -38.61
CA GLU A 801 -17.02 13.82 -39.18
C GLU A 801 -18.02 14.54 -38.26
N LEU A 802 -17.91 14.32 -36.94
CA LEU A 802 -18.76 14.94 -35.93
C LEU A 802 -18.58 16.46 -35.85
N ASP A 803 -17.33 16.94 -35.82
CA ASP A 803 -17.06 18.38 -35.75
C ASP A 803 -17.36 19.10 -37.08
N TYR A 804 -17.17 18.45 -38.22
CA TYR A 804 -17.68 18.96 -39.50
C TYR A 804 -19.22 19.10 -39.48
N THR A 805 -19.92 18.11 -38.94
CA THR A 805 -21.39 18.13 -38.80
C THR A 805 -21.84 19.21 -37.81
N ARG A 806 -21.14 19.36 -36.68
CA ARG A 806 -21.36 20.44 -35.69
C ARG A 806 -21.17 21.82 -36.35
N GLY A 807 -20.12 22.01 -37.14
CA GLY A 807 -19.86 23.23 -37.89
C GLY A 807 -21.00 23.59 -38.86
N LEU A 808 -21.48 22.61 -39.63
CA LEU A 808 -22.65 22.76 -40.51
C LEU A 808 -23.93 23.15 -39.78
N LEU A 809 -24.19 22.54 -38.62
CA LEU A 809 -25.36 22.85 -37.79
C LEU A 809 -25.27 24.26 -37.20
N THR A 810 -24.12 24.66 -36.66
CA THR A 810 -23.87 26.01 -36.15
C THR A 810 -24.02 27.06 -37.26
N ALA A 811 -23.48 26.80 -38.46
CA ALA A 811 -23.63 27.69 -39.60
C ALA A 811 -25.09 27.83 -40.05
N LYS A 812 -25.86 26.73 -40.11
CA LYS A 812 -27.30 26.78 -40.39
C LYS A 812 -28.08 27.55 -39.32
N TRP A 813 -27.77 27.35 -38.04
CA TRP A 813 -28.43 28.06 -36.95
C TRP A 813 -28.12 29.57 -36.95
N ALA A 814 -26.87 29.97 -37.20
CA ALA A 814 -26.47 31.37 -37.34
C ALA A 814 -27.08 32.07 -38.57
N SER A 815 -27.42 31.33 -39.62
CA SER A 815 -28.19 31.84 -40.77
C SER A 815 -29.68 31.93 -40.46
N ALA A 816 -30.27 30.91 -39.83
CA ALA A 816 -31.67 30.91 -39.41
C ALA A 816 -31.98 31.96 -38.33
N LYS A 817 -30.99 32.30 -37.48
CA LYS A 817 -31.08 33.40 -36.53
C LYS A 817 -31.10 34.76 -37.25
N ARG A 818 -30.17 35.00 -38.18
CA ARG A 818 -30.15 36.24 -38.97
C ARG A 818 -31.41 36.44 -39.81
N ALA A 819 -32.00 35.36 -40.33
CA ALA A 819 -33.29 35.37 -41.03
C ALA A 819 -34.53 35.49 -40.11
N ARG A 820 -34.34 35.78 -38.81
CA ARG A 820 -35.39 36.19 -37.84
C ARG A 820 -35.12 37.56 -37.23
N GLU A 821 -33.96 38.16 -37.50
CA GLU A 821 -33.50 39.43 -36.92
C GLU A 821 -33.50 40.59 -37.95
N GLY A 822 -33.97 40.32 -39.17
CA GLY A 822 -34.25 41.27 -40.25
C GLY A 822 -35.36 40.74 -41.16
#